data_AF-A0A1D1YQA7-F1
#
_entry.id   AF-A0A1D1YQA7-F1
#
_cell.length_a   1.000
_cell.length_b   1.000
_cell.length_c   1.000
_cell.angle_alpha   90.00
_cell.angle_beta   90.00
_cell.angle_gamma   90.00
#
_symmetry.space_group_name_H-M   'P 1'
#
loop_
_entity.id
_entity.type
_entity.pdbx_description
1 polymer ?
#
loop_
_entity_poly.entity_id
_entity_poly.type
_entity_poly.pdbx_seq_one_letter_code
_entity_poly.pdbx_strand_id
1 'polypeptide(L)'
;MAAAAVAAPWQPQEEGLREICGLLELHISPTSDQPRIWQQLQHYNQFPDFNNYLAFILTRAEGKSLDIRQAAGLLLKNNLRTAFRAIAPSYQQYIKSELLPCLGAPERHIRSTVGTVISVIVQQGRIVSWPELLQALLHCLESNDLNQMEGALDALSKISEDIPEELDTDVPGLVERPINIFMPRLLQLFQSPHAILRKLSLGSINQYIVSTPSALLLAMDQYLQGLFLLANDPVSDVRKLVCAALVQLIEVRPRFLEPHLRNVIEYMLQANKDTDEEVALEACEFWSAYCDGNMPTEGLREFLPRLIPVLLSNMVYADDDEALVDAEDDESIPDRDEDLKPRFHTSRFHASENREEDDDEPVNVWNLRKCSAAGLDILSNVFGDDILPTLMPLVEAKLAITGESAWKDREAAVLALGAVAEGCINGLYPHLPGIVAFLIPLLDDKFPLIRSITCWTLSRYSKFIVQGIGHQGDHEQFDKILMGLLRRILDTNKRVQEAACSAFATLEEEAAEELAPRLEIILQHLLCAFGKYQRRNLRIVYDAIGTLADAVGAELNQPKHLVILMPPLISKWQQLSNCDKDLFPLLECFISIVQALGPGFSQYAEFVFQKCVGLIQTHQLAKVDPVAAGGHYDKDFIVYSLDLLSGLVEGLGGGIESLVAQSNLRDMLLQCCMDDTADIRQSAHALLGDLARVCPVHLHPRLSEFLNIAAKQLNAYELKDTVSVANNACWAIGELAVKVGPEVSPIILTVISSLVPILQSVDGINKSLIENSAITLGRLAWVCPEVVAPHMEHFMQYWCTALCMIRDDIEKEDAFRGLCAMVRSNPSGGVKSLTFMCKAFASWHEIRSKDLHNEVCQVLNGYKQMLGNEAWEQCMSTLGPNVQERLKKYQV
;
A
#
# COMPACT_ATOMS: atom_id res chain seq x y z
N MET A 1 32.68 57.28 13.16
CA MET A 1 31.47 57.40 12.32
C MET A 1 31.85 57.12 10.88
N ALA A 2 31.75 55.86 10.46
CA ALA A 2 31.71 55.48 9.05
C ALA A 2 30.25 55.12 8.79
N ALA A 3 29.59 55.89 7.93
CA ALA A 3 28.21 55.64 7.53
C ALA A 3 28.16 54.31 6.76
N ALA A 4 27.39 53.35 7.27
CA ALA A 4 27.01 52.18 6.52
C ALA A 4 26.19 52.66 5.31
N ALA A 5 26.73 52.48 4.10
CA ALA A 5 26.01 52.75 2.88
C ALA A 5 24.81 51.80 2.81
N VAL A 6 23.60 52.36 2.89
CA VAL A 6 22.35 51.64 2.63
C VAL A 6 22.37 51.25 1.15
N ALA A 7 22.48 49.94 0.87
CA ALA A 7 22.39 49.42 -0.49
C ALA A 7 21.04 49.84 -1.11
N ALA A 8 21.07 50.37 -2.33
CA ALA A 8 19.84 50.75 -3.04
C ALA A 8 18.92 49.52 -3.22
N PRO A 9 17.59 49.67 -3.09
CA PRO A 9 16.67 48.57 -3.33
C PRO A 9 16.77 48.11 -4.79
N TRP A 10 16.69 46.79 -5.02
CA TRP A 10 16.71 46.20 -6.35
C TRP A 10 15.59 46.81 -7.22
N GLN A 11 15.88 47.07 -8.50
CA GLN A 11 14.93 47.60 -9.48
C GLN A 11 15.07 46.81 -10.78
N PRO A 12 13.95 46.51 -11.46
CA PRO A 12 13.99 45.80 -12.73
C PRO A 12 14.55 46.71 -13.83
N GLN A 13 15.29 46.13 -14.77
CA GLN A 13 15.61 46.78 -16.04
C GLN A 13 14.40 46.64 -16.99
N GLU A 14 14.01 47.72 -17.66
CA GLU A 14 12.82 47.72 -18.52
C GLU A 14 12.87 46.67 -19.65
N GLU A 15 14.06 46.42 -20.20
CA GLU A 15 14.26 45.44 -21.27
C GLU A 15 14.00 44.01 -20.77
N GLY A 16 14.62 43.63 -19.65
CA GLY A 16 14.40 42.31 -19.02
C GLY A 16 12.95 42.12 -18.56
N LEU A 17 12.32 43.16 -18.01
CA LEU A 17 10.91 43.11 -17.61
C LEU A 17 9.99 42.85 -18.82
N ARG A 18 10.26 43.50 -19.96
CA ARG A 18 9.48 43.32 -21.19
C ARG A 18 9.66 41.90 -21.74
N GLU A 19 10.88 41.39 -21.74
CA GLU A 19 11.21 40.06 -22.25
C GLU A 19 10.55 38.96 -21.41
N ILE A 20 10.68 39.01 -20.07
CA ILE A 20 10.08 38.03 -19.17
C ILE A 20 8.54 38.06 -19.26
N CYS A 21 7.93 39.26 -19.33
CA CYS A 21 6.48 39.36 -19.53
C CYS A 21 6.02 38.74 -20.86
N GLY A 22 6.78 38.95 -21.94
CA GLY A 22 6.47 38.35 -23.24
C GLY A 22 6.57 36.83 -23.23
N LEU A 23 7.56 36.27 -22.51
CA LEU A 23 7.69 34.82 -22.34
C LEU A 23 6.56 34.22 -21.52
N LEU A 24 6.13 34.89 -20.45
CA LEU A 24 4.98 34.45 -19.64
C LEU A 24 3.68 34.50 -20.46
N GLU A 25 3.49 35.53 -21.29
CA GLU A 25 2.33 35.63 -22.20
C GLU A 25 2.31 34.48 -23.22
N LEU A 26 3.46 34.13 -23.79
CA LEU A 26 3.59 32.98 -24.68
C LEU A 26 3.34 31.65 -23.95
N HIS A 27 3.78 31.53 -22.69
CA HIS A 27 3.60 30.32 -21.87
C HIS A 27 2.12 30.06 -21.54
N ILE A 28 1.32 31.11 -21.33
CA ILE A 28 -0.12 30.99 -21.06
C ILE A 28 -0.89 30.62 -22.35
N SER A 29 -0.35 30.92 -23.53
CA SER A 29 -1.04 30.69 -24.79
C SER A 29 -1.06 29.20 -25.21
N PRO A 30 -2.23 28.63 -25.53
CA PRO A 30 -2.37 27.22 -25.90
C PRO A 30 -1.80 26.89 -27.30
N THR A 31 -1.52 27.89 -28.13
CA THR A 31 -1.00 27.70 -29.50
C THR A 31 0.52 27.76 -29.59
N SER A 32 1.21 27.93 -28.47
CA SER A 32 2.66 28.13 -28.43
C SER A 32 3.43 26.82 -28.25
N ASP A 33 4.70 26.81 -28.67
CA ASP A 33 5.64 25.70 -28.45
C ASP A 33 6.07 25.65 -26.96
N GLN A 34 5.25 24.98 -26.14
CA GLN A 34 5.41 24.89 -24.70
C GLN A 34 6.78 24.32 -24.26
N PRO A 35 7.30 23.22 -24.84
CA PRO A 35 8.62 22.71 -24.51
C PRO A 35 9.74 23.74 -24.71
N ARG A 36 9.69 24.48 -25.82
CA ARG A 36 10.70 25.51 -26.12
C ARG A 36 10.62 26.71 -25.17
N ILE A 37 9.42 27.18 -24.85
CA ILE A 37 9.22 28.30 -23.92
C ILE A 37 9.70 27.91 -22.52
N TRP A 38 9.40 26.68 -22.09
CA TRP A 38 9.86 26.17 -20.81
C TRP A 38 11.40 26.10 -20.74
N GLN A 39 12.07 25.65 -21.81
CA GLN A 39 13.54 25.67 -21.88
C GLN A 39 14.12 27.09 -21.73
N GLN A 40 13.47 28.09 -22.34
CA GLN A 40 13.89 29.49 -22.19
C GLN A 40 13.69 29.98 -20.74
N LEU A 41 12.56 29.68 -20.11
CA LEU A 41 12.32 30.02 -18.70
C LEU A 41 13.35 29.38 -17.77
N GLN A 42 13.78 28.14 -18.02
CA GLN A 42 14.87 27.53 -17.26
C GLN A 42 16.23 28.17 -17.50
N HIS A 43 16.50 28.64 -18.71
CA HIS A 43 17.71 29.40 -18.96
C HIS A 43 17.72 30.67 -18.09
N TYR A 44 16.59 31.39 -17.99
CA TYR A 44 16.51 32.57 -17.13
C TYR A 44 16.64 32.24 -15.64
N ASN A 45 16.21 31.06 -15.21
CA ASN A 45 16.35 30.60 -13.82
C ASN A 45 17.82 30.47 -13.36
N GLN A 46 18.78 30.51 -14.29
CA GLN A 46 20.22 30.54 -13.97
C GLN A 46 20.69 31.94 -13.51
N PHE A 47 19.92 33.01 -13.77
CA PHE A 47 20.28 34.36 -13.34
C PHE A 47 19.88 34.63 -11.89
N PRO A 48 20.78 35.17 -11.05
CA PRO A 48 20.54 35.33 -9.61
C PRO A 48 19.33 36.19 -9.23
N ASP A 49 18.94 37.17 -10.06
CA ASP A 49 17.86 38.12 -9.80
C ASP A 49 16.57 37.83 -10.58
N PHE A 50 16.50 36.71 -11.32
CA PHE A 50 15.30 36.31 -12.06
C PHE A 50 14.06 36.22 -11.16
N ASN A 51 14.22 35.64 -9.97
CA ASN A 51 13.12 35.54 -8.99
C ASN A 51 12.65 36.91 -8.47
N ASN A 52 13.50 37.94 -8.49
CA ASN A 52 13.08 39.30 -8.17
C ASN A 52 12.22 39.92 -9.29
N TYR A 53 12.51 39.64 -10.56
CA TYR A 53 11.62 40.02 -11.66
C TYR A 53 10.25 39.38 -11.52
N LEU A 54 10.18 38.08 -11.20
CA LEU A 54 8.90 37.39 -11.01
C LEU A 54 8.11 37.97 -9.82
N ALA A 55 8.79 38.27 -8.71
CA ALA A 55 8.16 38.93 -7.57
C ALA A 55 7.64 40.32 -7.94
N PHE A 56 8.44 41.15 -8.64
CA PHE A 56 8.02 42.47 -9.10
C PHE A 56 6.83 42.41 -10.06
N ILE A 57 6.81 41.46 -11.00
CA ILE A 57 5.70 41.27 -11.94
C ILE A 57 4.42 40.92 -11.17
N LEU A 58 4.51 40.00 -10.21
CA LEU A 58 3.38 39.64 -9.35
C LEU A 58 2.85 40.86 -8.58
N THR A 59 3.72 41.65 -7.94
CA THR A 59 3.32 42.63 -6.92
C THR A 59 3.12 44.05 -7.43
N ARG A 60 3.90 44.50 -8.44
CA ARG A 60 3.98 45.91 -8.87
C ARG A 60 3.61 46.18 -10.32
N ALA A 61 3.52 45.16 -11.18
CA ALA A 61 3.24 45.36 -12.60
C ALA A 61 1.73 45.58 -12.88
N GLU A 62 1.16 46.64 -12.32
CA GLU A 62 -0.27 46.99 -12.45
C GLU A 62 -0.74 47.20 -13.90
N GLY A 63 0.18 47.49 -14.83
CA GLY A 63 -0.11 47.61 -16.27
C GLY A 63 -0.13 46.29 -17.06
N LYS A 64 0.03 45.13 -16.40
CA LYS A 64 -0.01 43.79 -17.01
C LYS A 64 -1.29 43.04 -16.63
N SER A 65 -1.71 42.08 -17.46
CA SER A 65 -2.90 41.28 -17.18
C SER A 65 -2.73 40.44 -15.90
N LEU A 66 -3.85 40.13 -15.24
CA LEU A 66 -3.85 39.30 -14.03
C LEU A 66 -3.26 37.92 -14.30
N ASP A 67 -3.49 37.34 -15.48
CA ASP A 67 -2.95 36.04 -15.87
C ASP A 67 -1.41 36.05 -15.91
N ILE A 68 -0.80 37.10 -16.44
CA ILE A 68 0.67 37.25 -16.47
C ILE A 68 1.22 37.39 -15.05
N ARG A 69 0.55 38.20 -14.21
CA ARG A 69 0.95 38.40 -12.81
C ARG A 69 0.84 37.11 -12.01
N GLN A 70 -0.22 36.33 -12.20
CA GLN A 70 -0.39 35.02 -11.58
C GLN A 70 0.63 33.99 -12.09
N ALA A 71 0.85 33.91 -13.40
CA ALA A 71 1.86 33.02 -13.99
C ALA A 71 3.26 33.32 -13.44
N ALA A 72 3.61 34.60 -13.27
CA ALA A 72 4.86 35.00 -12.61
C ALA A 72 4.94 34.49 -11.17
N GLY A 73 3.86 34.62 -10.39
CA GLY A 73 3.80 34.14 -9.01
C GLY A 73 3.86 32.61 -8.89
N LEU A 74 3.20 31.87 -9.80
CA LEU A 74 3.24 30.41 -9.82
C LEU A 74 4.61 29.87 -10.26
N LEU A 75 5.27 30.54 -11.22
CA LEU A 75 6.64 30.22 -11.59
C LEU A 75 7.61 30.53 -10.45
N LEU A 76 7.43 31.68 -9.78
CA LEU A 76 8.20 32.03 -8.58
C LEU A 76 8.05 30.95 -7.50
N LYS A 77 6.82 30.53 -7.19
CA LYS A 77 6.53 29.43 -6.26
C LYS A 77 7.35 28.19 -6.60
N ASN A 78 7.34 27.76 -7.86
CA ASN A 78 8.05 26.56 -8.31
C ASN A 78 9.57 26.70 -8.14
N ASN A 79 10.13 27.85 -8.46
CA ASN A 79 11.57 28.11 -8.31
C ASN A 79 11.99 28.17 -6.83
N LEU A 80 11.20 28.83 -5.98
CA LEU A 80 11.53 28.95 -4.56
C LEU A 80 11.48 27.58 -3.85
N ARG A 81 10.53 26.72 -4.22
CA ARG A 81 10.41 25.38 -3.65
C ARG A 81 11.68 24.53 -3.81
N THR A 82 12.44 24.72 -4.89
CA THR A 82 13.68 23.96 -5.14
C THR A 82 14.95 24.72 -4.75
N ALA A 83 14.97 26.05 -4.89
CA ALA A 83 16.19 26.83 -4.84
C ALA A 83 16.22 27.94 -3.78
N PHE A 84 15.17 28.15 -2.95
CA PHE A 84 15.09 29.29 -2.03
C PHE A 84 16.34 29.46 -1.15
N ARG A 85 16.87 28.37 -0.58
CA ARG A 85 18.07 28.38 0.28
C ARG A 85 19.36 28.78 -0.45
N ALA A 86 19.41 28.59 -1.77
CA ALA A 86 20.57 28.95 -2.60
C ALA A 86 20.54 30.41 -3.09
N ILE A 87 19.39 31.09 -2.98
CA ILE A 87 19.23 32.49 -3.38
C ILE A 87 19.98 33.40 -2.39
N ALA A 88 20.64 34.45 -2.91
CA ALA A 88 21.35 35.42 -2.10
C ALA A 88 20.41 36.14 -1.09
N PRO A 89 20.84 36.39 0.17
CA PRO A 89 19.97 36.99 1.19
C PRO A 89 19.33 38.34 0.81
N SER A 90 20.03 39.16 0.01
CA SER A 90 19.48 40.44 -0.47
C SER A 90 18.27 40.25 -1.39
N TYR A 91 18.26 39.19 -2.20
CA TYR A 91 17.16 38.86 -3.10
C TYR A 91 16.01 38.19 -2.35
N GLN A 92 16.32 37.30 -1.39
CA GLN A 92 15.31 36.78 -0.47
C GLN A 92 14.58 37.91 0.27
N GLN A 93 15.31 38.89 0.80
CA GLN A 93 14.72 40.03 1.50
C GLN A 93 13.85 40.90 0.59
N TYR A 94 14.27 41.12 -0.66
CA TYR A 94 13.46 41.85 -1.63
C TYR A 94 12.12 41.15 -1.88
N ILE A 95 12.15 39.86 -2.22
CA ILE A 95 10.95 39.06 -2.46
C ILE A 95 10.02 39.12 -1.24
N LYS A 96 10.56 38.88 -0.03
CA LYS A 96 9.81 38.97 1.22
C LYS A 96 9.14 40.34 1.37
N SER A 97 9.86 41.44 1.15
CA SER A 97 9.34 42.80 1.33
C SER A 97 8.25 43.19 0.33
N GLU A 98 8.29 42.65 -0.90
CA GLU A 98 7.29 42.95 -1.93
C GLU A 98 5.99 42.17 -1.73
N LEU A 99 6.05 40.99 -1.14
CA LEU A 99 4.88 40.13 -0.90
C LEU A 99 3.98 40.67 0.23
N LEU A 100 4.55 41.16 1.34
CA LEU A 100 3.76 41.51 2.53
C LEU A 100 2.67 42.57 2.27
N PRO A 101 2.90 43.67 1.55
CA PRO A 101 1.84 44.65 1.24
C PRO A 101 0.72 44.07 0.38
N CYS A 102 1.01 43.02 -0.41
CA CYS A 102 0.06 42.41 -1.31
C CYS A 102 -0.90 41.43 -0.63
N LEU A 103 -0.73 41.14 0.66
CA LEU A 103 -1.73 40.44 1.47
C LEU A 103 -3.06 41.20 1.48
N GLY A 104 -3.03 42.53 1.38
CA GLY A 104 -4.21 43.39 1.28
C GLY A 104 -4.58 43.84 -0.13
N ALA A 105 -4.01 43.21 -1.19
CA ALA A 105 -4.27 43.63 -2.57
C ALA A 105 -5.78 43.56 -2.90
N PRO A 106 -6.33 44.46 -3.73
CA PRO A 106 -7.76 44.46 -4.05
C PRO A 106 -8.17 43.20 -4.84
N GLU A 107 -7.29 42.67 -5.70
CA GLU A 107 -7.57 41.47 -6.48
C GLU A 107 -7.32 40.18 -5.68
N ARG A 108 -8.39 39.39 -5.48
CA ARG A 108 -8.35 38.10 -4.77
C ARG A 108 -7.32 37.12 -5.34
N HIS A 109 -7.20 37.06 -6.67
CA HIS A 109 -6.23 36.22 -7.36
C HIS A 109 -4.77 36.54 -7.00
N ILE A 110 -4.45 37.83 -6.81
CA ILE A 110 -3.13 38.27 -6.38
C ILE A 110 -2.91 37.90 -4.91
N ARG A 111 -3.88 38.19 -4.03
CA ARG A 111 -3.80 37.79 -2.61
C ARG A 111 -3.53 36.29 -2.45
N SER A 112 -4.29 35.46 -3.18
CA SER A 112 -4.15 34.01 -3.11
C SER A 112 -2.80 33.53 -3.64
N THR A 113 -2.34 34.07 -4.77
CA THR A 113 -1.02 33.73 -5.33
C THR A 113 0.11 34.14 -4.37
N VAL A 114 0.00 35.32 -3.75
CA VAL A 114 0.93 35.81 -2.73
C VAL A 114 0.95 34.88 -1.52
N GLY A 115 -0.22 34.47 -1.00
CA GLY A 115 -0.31 33.51 0.10
C GLY A 115 0.38 32.18 -0.21
N THR A 116 0.23 31.68 -1.45
CA THR A 116 0.91 30.46 -1.91
C THR A 116 2.43 30.61 -1.96
N VAL A 117 2.94 31.75 -2.45
CA VAL A 117 4.38 32.02 -2.46
C VAL A 117 4.92 32.16 -1.04
N ILE A 118 4.18 32.85 -0.15
CA ILE A 118 4.52 32.98 1.27
C ILE A 118 4.65 31.61 1.93
N SER A 119 3.67 30.72 1.71
CA SER A 119 3.70 29.36 2.29
C SER A 119 4.96 28.58 1.89
N VAL A 120 5.33 28.60 0.61
CA VAL A 120 6.57 27.96 0.13
C VAL A 120 7.83 28.57 0.75
N ILE A 121 7.88 29.90 0.92
CA ILE A 121 9.01 30.54 1.59
C ILE A 121 9.11 30.07 3.05
N VAL A 122 7.99 29.94 3.76
CA VAL A 122 7.97 29.41 5.13
C VAL A 122 8.42 27.95 5.15
N GLN A 123 7.94 27.11 4.23
CA GLN A 123 8.34 25.71 4.13
C GLN A 123 9.86 25.54 3.95
N GLN A 124 10.48 26.37 3.10
CA GLN A 124 11.91 26.27 2.79
C GLN A 124 12.81 26.98 3.81
N GLY A 125 12.38 28.17 4.25
CA GLY A 125 13.14 29.09 5.10
C GLY A 125 12.84 28.99 6.60
N ARG A 126 11.75 28.30 6.99
CA ARG A 126 11.20 28.26 8.36
C ARG A 126 10.68 29.62 8.83
N ILE A 127 9.68 29.61 9.72
CA ILE A 127 9.02 30.85 10.19
C ILE A 127 9.98 31.77 10.96
N VAL A 128 10.96 31.17 11.66
CA VAL A 128 12.00 31.87 12.42
C VAL A 128 12.86 32.80 11.55
N SER A 129 12.98 32.51 10.26
CA SER A 129 13.75 33.36 9.33
C SER A 129 12.98 34.59 8.82
N TRP A 130 11.71 34.75 9.21
CA TRP A 130 10.84 35.81 8.69
C TRP A 130 9.87 36.38 9.74
N PRO A 131 10.38 37.02 10.81
CA PRO A 131 9.53 37.57 11.88
C PRO A 131 8.57 38.67 11.41
N GLU A 132 8.91 39.40 10.34
CA GLU A 132 8.07 40.45 9.76
C GLU A 132 6.75 39.90 9.18
N LEU A 133 6.74 38.64 8.73
CA LEU A 133 5.52 37.99 8.24
C LEU A 133 4.48 37.89 9.35
N LEU A 134 4.87 37.48 10.56
CA LEU A 134 3.95 37.34 11.69
C LEU A 134 3.33 38.68 12.07
N GLN A 135 4.13 39.75 12.07
CA GLN A 135 3.64 41.10 12.32
C GLN A 135 2.66 41.57 11.23
N ALA A 136 2.95 41.29 9.96
CA ALA A 136 2.08 41.64 8.85
C ALA A 136 0.74 40.89 8.89
N LEU A 137 0.77 39.59 9.18
CA LEU A 137 -0.43 38.76 9.31
C LEU A 137 -1.32 39.26 10.46
N LEU A 138 -0.74 39.54 11.63
CA LEU A 138 -1.48 40.08 12.77
C LEU A 138 -2.12 41.44 12.44
N HIS A 139 -1.35 42.36 11.87
CA HIS A 139 -1.84 43.68 11.48
C HIS A 139 -3.02 43.59 10.50
N CYS A 140 -2.91 42.73 9.48
CA CYS A 140 -3.96 42.54 8.49
C CYS A 140 -5.23 41.94 9.11
N LEU A 141 -5.09 40.97 10.03
CA LEU A 141 -6.22 40.35 10.74
C LEU A 141 -6.95 41.32 11.70
N GLU A 142 -6.28 42.38 12.16
CA GLU A 142 -6.83 43.43 13.04
C GLU A 142 -7.41 44.64 12.27
N SER A 143 -7.11 44.75 10.97
CA SER A 143 -7.37 45.96 10.16
C SER A 143 -8.84 46.32 9.92
N ASN A 144 -9.79 45.43 10.25
CA ASN A 144 -11.22 45.50 9.87
C ASN A 144 -11.50 45.64 8.35
N ASP A 145 -10.46 45.58 7.50
CA ASP A 145 -10.60 45.56 6.04
C ASP A 145 -10.72 44.11 5.56
N LEU A 146 -11.78 43.80 4.80
CA LEU A 146 -12.06 42.43 4.37
C LEU A 146 -10.94 41.85 3.50
N ASN A 147 -10.32 42.64 2.61
CA ASN A 147 -9.27 42.13 1.72
C ASN A 147 -8.01 41.79 2.51
N GLN A 148 -7.62 42.65 3.46
CA GLN A 148 -6.49 42.39 4.36
C GLN A 148 -6.75 41.17 5.23
N MET A 149 -7.94 41.08 5.84
CA MET A 149 -8.30 39.93 6.67
C MET A 149 -8.34 38.63 5.86
N GLU A 150 -8.96 38.62 4.68
CA GLU A 150 -9.03 37.44 3.81
C GLU A 150 -7.63 37.02 3.34
N GLY A 151 -6.81 37.95 2.84
CA GLY A 151 -5.48 37.60 2.32
C GLY A 151 -4.51 37.11 3.40
N ALA A 152 -4.55 37.70 4.59
CA ALA A 152 -3.76 37.20 5.72
C ALA A 152 -4.25 35.82 6.18
N LEU A 153 -5.56 35.59 6.23
CA LEU A 153 -6.13 34.33 6.65
C LEU A 153 -5.93 33.21 5.59
N ASP A 154 -5.97 33.55 4.30
CA ASP A 154 -5.66 32.62 3.20
C ASP A 154 -4.18 32.20 3.24
N ALA A 155 -3.27 33.16 3.46
CA ALA A 155 -1.85 32.85 3.65
C ALA A 155 -1.61 31.99 4.91
N LEU A 156 -2.28 32.31 6.03
CA LEU A 156 -2.20 31.54 7.26
C LEU A 156 -2.74 30.11 7.08
N SER A 157 -3.89 29.97 6.42
CA SER A 157 -4.49 28.66 6.11
C SER A 157 -3.55 27.78 5.31
N LYS A 158 -2.87 28.33 4.29
CA LYS A 158 -1.89 27.59 3.48
C LYS A 158 -0.66 27.18 4.28
N ILE A 159 -0.17 28.04 5.18
CA ILE A 159 0.93 27.69 6.09
C ILE A 159 0.49 26.57 7.04
N SER A 160 -0.73 26.64 7.58
CA SER A 160 -1.30 25.62 8.45
C SER A 160 -1.48 24.28 7.74
N GLU A 161 -1.84 24.28 6.45
CA GLU A 161 -1.99 23.08 5.63
C GLU A 161 -0.64 22.48 5.21
N ASP A 162 0.29 23.31 4.72
CA ASP A 162 1.59 22.84 4.22
C ASP A 162 2.56 22.43 5.34
N ILE A 163 2.54 23.12 6.49
CA ILE A 163 3.50 22.92 7.58
C ILE A 163 2.97 23.36 8.97
N PRO A 164 1.93 22.67 9.51
CA PRO A 164 1.26 23.09 10.75
C PRO A 164 2.22 23.22 11.95
N GLU A 165 3.20 22.33 12.06
CA GLU A 165 4.16 22.28 13.18
C GLU A 165 4.96 23.58 13.36
N GLU A 166 5.24 24.31 12.27
CA GLU A 166 6.06 25.53 12.35
C GLU A 166 5.44 26.62 13.22
N LEU A 167 4.11 26.74 13.21
CA LEU A 167 3.42 27.75 14.02
C LEU A 167 3.35 27.37 15.51
N ASP A 168 3.66 26.11 15.87
CA ASP A 168 3.80 25.65 17.25
C ASP A 168 5.29 25.51 17.68
N THR A 169 6.16 26.35 17.11
CA THR A 169 7.58 26.44 17.54
C THR A 169 7.88 27.74 18.28
N ASP A 170 8.90 27.69 19.15
CA ASP A 170 9.38 28.87 19.86
C ASP A 170 10.19 29.76 18.90
N VAL A 171 9.67 30.96 18.62
CA VAL A 171 10.31 31.94 17.72
C VAL A 171 11.04 33.01 18.53
N PRO A 172 12.36 33.20 18.34
CA PRO A 172 13.12 34.24 19.01
C PRO A 172 12.49 35.63 18.83
N GLY A 173 12.22 36.31 19.95
CA GLY A 173 11.61 37.66 19.95
C GLY A 173 10.09 37.68 20.12
N LEU A 174 9.42 36.52 20.12
CA LEU A 174 8.02 36.40 20.53
C LEU A 174 7.91 35.92 21.99
N VAL A 175 6.86 36.38 22.67
CA VAL A 175 6.57 36.03 24.07
C VAL A 175 5.94 34.63 24.17
N GLU A 176 5.17 34.25 23.16
CA GLU A 176 4.50 32.96 23.04
C GLU A 176 4.66 32.43 21.62
N ARG A 177 4.38 31.14 21.42
CA ARG A 177 4.40 30.51 20.10
C ARG A 177 3.39 31.16 19.16
N PRO A 178 3.67 31.28 17.85
CA PRO A 178 2.77 31.95 16.90
C PRO A 178 1.32 31.47 16.97
N ILE A 179 1.10 30.15 17.09
CA ILE A 179 -0.25 29.58 17.14
C ILE A 179 -1.04 30.03 18.38
N ASN A 180 -0.38 30.26 19.52
CA ASN A 180 -1.02 30.78 20.74
C ASN A 180 -1.57 32.19 20.51
N ILE A 181 -0.91 32.98 19.66
CA ILE A 181 -1.30 34.34 19.32
C ILE A 181 -2.48 34.34 18.34
N PHE A 182 -2.46 33.47 17.32
CA PHE A 182 -3.50 33.44 16.28
C PHE A 182 -4.78 32.73 16.73
N MET A 183 -4.70 31.70 17.58
CA MET A 183 -5.84 30.85 17.95
C MET A 183 -7.08 31.64 18.44
N PRO A 184 -6.98 32.63 19.35
CA PRO A 184 -8.15 33.37 19.81
C PRO A 184 -8.83 34.17 18.68
N ARG A 185 -8.03 34.72 17.76
CA ARG A 185 -8.55 35.49 16.62
C ARG A 185 -9.24 34.58 15.62
N LEU A 186 -8.67 33.41 15.34
CA LEU A 186 -9.30 32.40 14.48
C LEU A 186 -10.67 31.98 15.03
N LEU A 187 -10.75 31.62 16.32
CA LEU A 187 -12.02 31.24 16.95
C LEU A 187 -13.07 32.37 16.89
N GLN A 188 -12.66 33.63 17.06
CA GLN A 188 -13.56 34.77 16.94
C GLN A 188 -14.16 34.91 15.52
N LEU A 189 -13.40 34.55 14.48
CA LEU A 189 -13.82 34.70 13.09
C LEU A 189 -14.92 33.70 12.68
N PHE A 190 -15.23 32.70 13.50
CA PHE A 190 -16.38 31.82 13.28
C PHE A 190 -17.71 32.59 13.31
N GLN A 191 -17.77 33.71 14.04
CA GLN A 191 -18.96 34.58 14.08
C GLN A 191 -18.93 35.69 13.02
N SER A 192 -17.97 35.67 12.10
CA SER A 192 -17.84 36.68 11.05
C SER A 192 -19.08 36.68 10.14
N PRO A 193 -19.59 37.86 9.72
CA PRO A 193 -20.65 37.92 8.73
C PRO A 193 -20.19 37.41 7.35
N HIS A 194 -18.89 37.34 7.10
CA HIS A 194 -18.31 36.91 5.83
C HIS A 194 -17.98 35.41 5.84
N ALA A 195 -18.66 34.65 4.99
CA ALA A 195 -18.49 33.19 4.91
C ALA A 195 -17.05 32.76 4.60
N ILE A 196 -16.34 33.51 3.75
CA ILE A 196 -14.94 33.20 3.41
C ILE A 196 -14.02 33.23 4.63
N LEU A 197 -14.27 34.15 5.57
CA LEU A 197 -13.49 34.24 6.81
C LEU A 197 -13.82 33.09 7.76
N ARG A 198 -15.09 32.66 7.82
CA ARG A 198 -15.49 31.47 8.59
C ARG A 198 -14.84 30.21 8.01
N LYS A 199 -14.89 30.04 6.68
CA LYS A 199 -14.27 28.92 5.94
C LYS A 199 -12.77 28.84 6.22
N LEU A 200 -12.02 29.88 5.89
CA LEU A 200 -10.57 29.87 6.03
C LEU A 200 -10.13 29.71 7.50
N SER A 201 -10.86 30.33 8.44
CA SER A 201 -10.55 30.22 9.85
C SER A 201 -10.78 28.82 10.40
N LEU A 202 -11.92 28.21 10.07
CA LEU A 202 -12.23 26.83 10.48
C LEU A 202 -11.24 25.85 9.83
N GLY A 203 -11.02 25.98 8.52
CA GLY A 203 -10.04 25.15 7.80
C GLY A 203 -8.63 25.25 8.36
N SER A 204 -8.20 26.45 8.79
CA SER A 204 -6.90 26.63 9.46
C SER A 204 -6.82 25.88 10.80
N ILE A 205 -7.87 25.97 11.64
CA ILE A 205 -7.86 25.30 12.95
C ILE A 205 -7.89 23.77 12.79
N ASN A 206 -8.62 23.25 11.79
CA ASN A 206 -8.72 21.80 11.55
C ASN A 206 -7.34 21.15 11.34
N GLN A 207 -6.38 21.84 10.73
CA GLN A 207 -5.01 21.34 10.52
C GLN A 207 -4.26 21.02 11.82
N TYR A 208 -4.75 21.52 12.96
CA TYR A 208 -4.14 21.33 14.27
C TYR A 208 -4.83 20.25 15.12
N ILE A 209 -5.90 19.60 14.64
CA ILE A 209 -6.63 18.59 15.42
C ILE A 209 -5.70 17.42 15.78
N VAL A 210 -4.95 16.90 14.80
CA VAL A 210 -4.04 15.76 14.97
C VAL A 210 -2.90 16.08 15.94
N SER A 211 -2.19 17.19 15.71
CA SER A 211 -1.05 17.61 16.55
C SER A 211 -1.48 18.12 17.93
N THR A 212 -2.68 18.68 18.02
CA THR A 212 -3.31 19.25 19.23
C THR A 212 -2.34 20.12 20.06
N PRO A 213 -1.86 21.25 19.52
CA PRO A 213 -0.97 22.15 20.25
C PRO A 213 -1.66 22.68 21.52
N SER A 214 -0.86 23.15 22.48
CA SER A 214 -1.37 23.61 23.79
C SER A 214 -2.48 24.67 23.68
N ALA A 215 -2.39 25.57 22.69
CA ALA A 215 -3.43 26.55 22.40
C ALA A 215 -4.79 25.92 22.07
N LEU A 216 -4.83 24.92 21.17
CA LEU A 216 -6.07 24.25 20.80
C LEU A 216 -6.60 23.40 21.95
N LEU A 217 -5.71 22.71 22.67
CA LEU A 217 -6.10 21.90 23.82
C LEU A 217 -6.80 22.74 24.90
N LEU A 218 -6.28 23.94 25.20
CA LEU A 218 -6.87 24.86 26.18
C LEU A 218 -8.15 25.52 25.67
N ALA A 219 -8.28 25.72 24.36
CA ALA A 219 -9.43 26.36 23.73
C ALA A 219 -10.48 25.37 23.20
N MET A 220 -10.36 24.06 23.51
CA MET A 220 -11.19 23.01 22.91
C MET A 220 -12.69 23.24 23.12
N ASP A 221 -13.11 23.67 24.31
CA ASP A 221 -14.52 23.99 24.58
C ASP A 221 -15.05 25.12 23.69
N GLN A 222 -14.23 26.16 23.45
CA GLN A 222 -14.60 27.27 22.57
C GLN A 222 -14.64 26.83 21.10
N TYR A 223 -13.71 25.96 20.70
CA TYR A 223 -13.69 25.38 19.37
C TYR A 223 -14.94 24.53 19.11
N LEU A 224 -15.32 23.64 20.04
CA LEU A 224 -16.55 22.84 19.94
C LEU A 224 -17.82 23.71 19.88
N GLN A 225 -17.91 24.74 20.74
CA GLN A 225 -19.00 25.72 20.66
C GLN A 225 -19.06 26.41 19.29
N GLY A 226 -17.88 26.72 18.74
CA GLY A 226 -17.72 27.25 17.40
C GLY A 226 -18.22 26.30 16.31
N LEU A 227 -17.86 25.02 16.37
CA LEU A 227 -18.36 23.99 15.43
C LEU A 227 -19.89 23.89 15.50
N PHE A 228 -20.47 23.86 16.70
CA PHE A 228 -21.93 23.75 16.87
C PHE A 228 -22.67 25.00 16.37
N LEU A 229 -22.06 26.17 16.46
CA LEU A 229 -22.59 27.39 15.85
C LEU A 229 -22.61 27.28 14.31
N LEU A 230 -21.54 26.75 13.73
CA LEU A 230 -21.34 26.64 12.28
C LEU A 230 -22.04 25.42 11.66
N ALA A 231 -22.55 24.49 12.46
CA ALA A 231 -23.22 23.27 12.00
C ALA A 231 -24.35 23.54 10.98
N ASN A 232 -25.09 24.64 11.15
CA ASN A 232 -26.18 25.03 10.25
C ASN A 232 -25.82 26.25 9.38
N ASP A 233 -24.54 26.47 9.07
CA ASP A 233 -24.10 27.58 8.22
C ASP A 233 -24.78 27.50 6.84
N PRO A 234 -25.25 28.63 6.26
CA PRO A 234 -25.86 28.61 4.94
C PRO A 234 -24.90 28.16 3.82
N VAL A 235 -23.58 28.27 4.00
CA VAL A 235 -22.58 27.92 2.99
C VAL A 235 -22.10 26.48 3.18
N SER A 236 -22.22 25.65 2.13
CA SER A 236 -21.85 24.22 2.18
C SER A 236 -20.37 24.01 2.49
N ASP A 237 -19.46 24.79 1.89
CA ASP A 237 -18.02 24.78 2.21
C ASP A 237 -17.73 24.86 3.72
N VAL A 238 -18.53 25.61 4.49
CA VAL A 238 -18.35 25.74 5.94
C VAL A 238 -18.89 24.51 6.66
N ARG A 239 -20.08 24.03 6.30
CA ARG A 239 -20.66 22.80 6.86
C ARG A 239 -19.78 21.57 6.59
N LYS A 240 -19.17 21.52 5.41
CA LYS A 240 -18.19 20.49 5.00
C LYS A 240 -17.03 20.44 5.99
N LEU A 241 -16.40 21.58 6.26
CA LEU A 241 -15.30 21.70 7.23
C LEU A 241 -15.73 21.38 8.67
N VAL A 242 -16.99 21.64 9.05
CA VAL A 242 -17.53 21.23 10.35
C VAL A 242 -17.63 19.71 10.43
N CYS A 243 -18.09 19.05 9.37
CA CYS A 243 -18.16 17.59 9.32
C CYS A 243 -16.75 16.99 9.43
N ALA A 244 -15.81 17.44 8.57
CA ALA A 244 -14.41 17.02 8.60
C ALA A 244 -13.74 17.20 9.98
N ALA A 245 -14.03 18.31 10.67
CA ALA A 245 -13.51 18.56 12.01
C ALA A 245 -14.00 17.52 13.03
N LEU A 246 -15.28 17.18 13.00
CA LEU A 246 -15.88 16.21 13.91
C LEU A 246 -15.42 14.78 13.61
N VAL A 247 -15.17 14.44 12.33
CA VAL A 247 -14.52 13.19 11.90
C VAL A 247 -13.12 13.09 12.52
N GLN A 248 -12.25 14.07 12.28
CA GLN A 248 -10.89 14.06 12.84
C GLN A 248 -10.87 14.04 14.38
N LEU A 249 -11.82 14.74 15.03
CA LEU A 249 -11.92 14.78 16.48
C LEU A 249 -12.32 13.42 17.06
N ILE A 250 -13.20 12.65 16.42
CA ILE A 250 -13.60 11.35 16.96
C ILE A 250 -12.49 10.31 16.84
N GLU A 251 -11.66 10.40 15.79
CA GLU A 251 -10.50 9.52 15.59
C GLU A 251 -9.38 9.82 16.58
N VAL A 252 -9.00 11.09 16.70
CA VAL A 252 -7.78 11.45 17.47
C VAL A 252 -8.11 11.81 18.91
N ARG A 253 -9.26 12.41 19.17
CA ARG A 253 -9.62 13.06 20.45
C ARG A 253 -11.05 12.75 20.92
N PRO A 254 -11.50 11.47 20.92
CA PRO A 254 -12.91 11.11 21.17
C PRO A 254 -13.45 11.60 22.52
N ARG A 255 -12.58 11.68 23.55
CA ARG A 255 -12.93 12.12 24.91
C ARG A 255 -13.60 13.50 24.98
N PHE A 256 -13.26 14.41 24.07
CA PHE A 256 -13.88 15.74 24.03
C PHE A 256 -15.28 15.71 23.40
N LEU A 257 -15.55 14.73 22.53
CA LEU A 257 -16.86 14.55 21.91
C LEU A 257 -17.82 13.70 22.75
N GLU A 258 -17.32 12.81 23.62
CA GLU A 258 -18.13 11.93 24.48
C GLU A 258 -19.32 12.65 25.16
N PRO A 259 -19.17 13.84 25.79
CA PRO A 259 -20.29 14.52 26.45
C PRO A 259 -21.38 15.03 25.49
N HIS A 260 -21.03 15.20 24.22
CA HIS A 260 -21.88 15.78 23.17
C HIS A 260 -22.30 14.76 22.10
N LEU A 261 -21.84 13.51 22.22
CA LEU A 261 -21.84 12.51 21.16
C LEU A 261 -23.23 12.25 20.58
N ARG A 262 -24.26 12.19 21.43
CA ARG A 262 -25.65 12.01 20.98
C ARG A 262 -26.10 13.12 20.01
N ASN A 263 -25.76 14.38 20.32
CA ASN A 263 -26.10 15.52 19.47
C ASN A 263 -25.24 15.55 18.20
N VAL A 264 -23.99 15.12 18.29
CA VAL A 264 -23.09 14.99 17.14
C VAL A 264 -23.62 13.93 16.18
N ILE A 265 -24.01 12.75 16.67
CA ILE A 265 -24.64 11.69 15.85
C ILE A 265 -25.92 12.21 15.18
N GLU A 266 -26.76 12.93 15.92
CA GLU A 266 -28.00 13.51 15.36
C GLU A 266 -27.70 14.51 14.24
N TYR A 267 -26.68 15.36 14.42
CA TYR A 267 -26.21 16.29 13.41
C TYR A 267 -25.65 15.54 12.18
N MET A 268 -24.78 14.55 12.38
CA MET A 268 -24.19 13.79 11.27
C MET A 268 -25.24 13.02 10.47
N LEU A 269 -26.26 12.48 11.11
CA LEU A 269 -27.40 11.86 10.40
C LEU A 269 -28.17 12.85 9.53
N GLN A 270 -28.25 14.12 9.94
CA GLN A 270 -28.87 15.18 9.15
C GLN A 270 -27.94 15.64 8.02
N ALA A 271 -26.66 15.87 8.32
CA ALA A 271 -25.65 16.33 7.36
C ALA A 271 -25.36 15.27 6.28
N ASN A 272 -25.46 13.98 6.60
CA ASN A 272 -25.34 12.88 5.63
C ASN A 272 -26.55 12.80 4.66
N LYS A 273 -27.56 13.66 4.84
CA LYS A 273 -28.68 13.91 3.92
C LYS A 273 -28.67 15.35 3.37
N ASP A 274 -27.55 16.06 3.48
CA ASP A 274 -27.43 17.42 2.94
C ASP A 274 -27.65 17.40 1.42
N THR A 275 -28.15 18.51 0.88
CA THR A 275 -28.34 18.67 -0.57
C THR A 275 -27.02 18.85 -1.32
N ASP A 276 -25.98 19.27 -0.62
CA ASP A 276 -24.63 19.37 -1.14
C ASP A 276 -23.90 18.03 -0.90
N GLU A 277 -23.51 17.36 -1.98
CA GLU A 277 -22.94 16.02 -1.90
C GLU A 277 -21.60 15.96 -1.16
N GLU A 278 -20.78 17.02 -1.21
CA GLU A 278 -19.52 17.06 -0.48
C GLU A 278 -19.77 17.12 1.03
N VAL A 279 -20.78 17.87 1.48
CA VAL A 279 -21.17 17.88 2.91
C VAL A 279 -21.69 16.51 3.33
N ALA A 280 -22.53 15.88 2.49
CA ALA A 280 -23.07 14.56 2.77
C ALA A 280 -21.97 13.49 2.83
N LEU A 281 -20.95 13.59 1.97
CA LEU A 281 -19.77 12.73 1.94
C LEU A 281 -18.95 12.86 3.22
N GLU A 282 -18.52 14.07 3.60
CA GLU A 282 -17.75 14.28 4.84
C GLU A 282 -18.52 13.81 6.09
N ALA A 283 -19.85 14.02 6.11
CA ALA A 283 -20.68 13.51 7.21
C ALA A 283 -20.79 11.98 7.20
N CYS A 284 -20.66 11.34 6.04
CA CYS A 284 -20.68 9.89 5.90
C CYS A 284 -19.42 9.24 6.48
N GLU A 285 -18.26 9.88 6.32
CA GLU A 285 -16.97 9.39 6.85
C GLU A 285 -16.97 9.26 8.38
N PHE A 286 -17.83 10.02 9.06
CA PHE A 286 -17.99 9.95 10.51
C PHE A 286 -18.35 8.55 11.01
N TRP A 287 -19.08 7.74 10.24
CA TRP A 287 -19.52 6.42 10.69
C TRP A 287 -18.36 5.44 10.77
N SER A 288 -17.48 5.45 9.78
CA SER A 288 -16.23 4.66 9.77
C SER A 288 -15.32 5.13 10.91
N ALA A 289 -15.08 6.44 11.00
CA ALA A 289 -14.26 7.05 12.04
C ALA A 289 -14.77 6.76 13.47
N TYR A 290 -16.09 6.72 13.68
CA TYR A 290 -16.69 6.33 14.96
C TYR A 290 -16.32 4.90 15.35
N CYS A 291 -16.42 3.97 14.39
CA CYS A 291 -16.15 2.56 14.61
C CYS A 291 -14.66 2.30 14.83
N ASP A 292 -13.79 2.92 14.04
CA ASP A 292 -12.33 2.77 14.14
C ASP A 292 -11.76 3.43 15.40
N GLY A 293 -12.38 4.54 15.85
CA GLY A 293 -12.04 5.23 17.10
C GLY A 293 -12.32 4.46 18.39
N ASN A 294 -12.75 3.18 18.31
CA ASN A 294 -13.12 2.32 19.44
C ASN A 294 -14.18 2.95 20.37
N MET A 295 -15.09 3.73 19.80
CA MET A 295 -16.17 4.36 20.55
C MET A 295 -17.17 3.33 21.08
N PRO A 296 -17.91 3.63 22.18
CA PRO A 296 -18.91 2.71 22.70
C PRO A 296 -19.97 2.38 21.65
N THR A 297 -20.03 1.11 21.23
CA THR A 297 -20.94 0.63 20.18
C THR A 297 -22.42 0.83 20.54
N GLU A 298 -22.76 0.71 21.83
CA GLU A 298 -24.11 0.96 22.35
C GLU A 298 -24.61 2.40 22.11
N GLY A 299 -23.69 3.37 22.00
CA GLY A 299 -24.04 4.77 21.68
C GLY A 299 -24.61 4.95 20.28
N LEU A 300 -24.23 4.10 19.32
CA LEU A 300 -24.72 4.15 17.94
C LEU A 300 -25.91 3.22 17.70
N ARG A 301 -26.08 2.18 18.54
CA ARG A 301 -27.13 1.16 18.41
C ARG A 301 -28.54 1.74 18.32
N GLU A 302 -28.86 2.78 19.09
CA GLU A 302 -30.20 3.44 19.05
C GLU A 302 -30.48 4.17 17.72
N PHE A 303 -29.42 4.48 16.95
CA PHE A 303 -29.50 5.23 15.70
C PHE A 303 -29.48 4.36 14.44
N LEU A 304 -29.08 3.08 14.55
CA LEU A 304 -29.02 2.15 13.43
C LEU A 304 -30.31 2.09 12.58
N PRO A 305 -31.53 2.07 13.17
CA PRO A 305 -32.77 2.07 12.40
C PRO A 305 -32.97 3.29 11.48
N ARG A 306 -32.29 4.40 11.79
CA ARG A 306 -32.29 5.63 10.98
C ARG A 306 -31.10 5.71 10.06
N LEU A 307 -29.91 5.29 10.54
CA LEU A 307 -28.64 5.33 9.81
C LEU A 307 -28.64 4.40 8.60
N ILE A 308 -29.02 3.14 8.78
CA ILE A 308 -29.01 2.11 7.72
C ILE A 308 -29.81 2.57 6.48
N PRO A 309 -31.04 3.11 6.61
CA PRO A 309 -31.75 3.70 5.47
C PRO A 309 -31.02 4.84 4.77
N VAL A 310 -30.25 5.68 5.49
CA VAL A 310 -29.48 6.80 4.91
C VAL A 310 -28.35 6.25 4.04
N LEU A 311 -27.55 5.34 4.60
CA LEU A 311 -26.44 4.73 3.87
C LEU A 311 -26.98 4.04 2.61
N LEU A 312 -28.03 3.24 2.75
CA LEU A 312 -28.63 2.54 1.62
C LEU A 312 -29.22 3.48 0.55
N SER A 313 -29.76 4.65 0.92
CA SER A 313 -30.21 5.64 -0.07
C SER A 313 -29.04 6.33 -0.78
N ASN A 314 -27.96 6.60 -0.05
CA ASN A 314 -26.76 7.26 -0.56
C ASN A 314 -25.89 6.34 -1.42
N MET A 315 -26.10 5.02 -1.33
CA MET A 315 -25.47 4.03 -2.19
C MET A 315 -26.03 4.02 -3.63
N VAL A 316 -27.10 4.75 -3.95
CA VAL A 316 -27.65 4.81 -5.31
C VAL A 316 -26.76 5.69 -6.21
N TYR A 317 -26.48 5.25 -7.44
CA TYR A 317 -25.72 6.06 -8.41
C TYR A 317 -26.34 7.44 -8.64
N ALA A 318 -25.54 8.50 -8.48
CA ALA A 318 -25.91 9.86 -8.88
C ALA A 318 -26.22 9.91 -10.39
N ASP A 319 -26.98 10.90 -10.86
CA ASP A 319 -27.37 11.00 -12.28
C ASP A 319 -26.22 11.44 -13.19
N ASP A 320 -25.21 12.10 -12.63
CA ASP A 320 -23.99 12.59 -13.26
C ASP A 320 -22.75 11.75 -12.95
N ASP A 321 -22.91 10.58 -12.32
CA ASP A 321 -21.82 9.65 -12.02
C ASP A 321 -21.14 9.17 -13.33
N GLU A 322 -19.83 9.30 -13.41
CA GLU A 322 -19.02 8.95 -14.59
C GLU A 322 -19.21 7.47 -15.00
N ALA A 323 -19.45 6.58 -14.04
CA ALA A 323 -19.71 5.16 -14.30
C ALA A 323 -20.94 4.93 -15.20
N LEU A 324 -21.88 5.88 -15.24
CA LEU A 324 -23.05 5.82 -16.11
C LEU A 324 -22.71 6.12 -17.57
N VAL A 325 -21.69 6.93 -17.81
CA VAL A 325 -21.19 7.26 -19.15
C VAL A 325 -20.44 6.05 -19.73
N ASP A 326 -19.68 5.35 -18.88
CA ASP A 326 -18.90 4.15 -19.26
C ASP A 326 -19.72 2.85 -19.33
N ALA A 327 -21.05 2.94 -19.22
CA ALA A 327 -21.95 1.80 -19.27
C ALA A 327 -22.33 1.35 -20.71
N GLU A 328 -21.65 1.88 -21.74
CA GLU A 328 -21.81 1.44 -23.13
C GLU A 328 -20.90 0.24 -23.47
N ASP A 329 -21.21 -0.48 -24.55
CA ASP A 329 -20.36 -1.59 -25.01
C ASP A 329 -19.05 -1.06 -25.61
N ASP A 330 -17.93 -1.35 -24.95
CA ASP A 330 -16.63 -0.75 -25.25
C ASP A 330 -15.50 -1.78 -25.49
N GLU A 331 -15.80 -3.09 -25.57
CA GLU A 331 -14.80 -4.17 -25.73
C GLU A 331 -13.79 -3.96 -26.88
N SER A 332 -14.22 -3.27 -27.94
CA SER A 332 -13.41 -3.04 -29.15
C SER A 332 -12.59 -1.75 -29.13
N ILE A 333 -12.79 -0.90 -28.11
CA ILE A 333 -12.10 0.39 -27.98
C ILE A 333 -10.74 0.13 -27.31
N PRO A 334 -9.60 0.44 -27.96
CA PRO A 334 -8.29 0.24 -27.32
C PRO A 334 -8.09 1.13 -26.09
N ASP A 335 -7.45 0.60 -25.05
CA ASP A 335 -7.07 1.38 -23.87
C ASP A 335 -5.95 2.37 -24.20
N ARG A 336 -5.97 3.55 -23.58
CA ARG A 336 -4.91 4.55 -23.68
C ARG A 336 -3.82 4.24 -22.66
N ASP A 337 -2.60 4.73 -22.90
CA ASP A 337 -1.51 4.59 -21.92
C ASP A 337 -1.83 5.28 -20.58
N GLU A 338 -2.65 6.33 -20.60
CA GLU A 338 -3.13 7.05 -19.41
C GLU A 338 -4.12 6.23 -18.57
N ASP A 339 -4.78 5.23 -19.17
CA ASP A 339 -5.75 4.34 -18.49
C ASP A 339 -5.03 3.21 -17.73
N LEU A 340 -3.72 3.05 -17.93
CA LEU A 340 -2.91 1.99 -17.34
C LEU A 340 -2.22 2.50 -16.07
N LYS A 341 -2.60 1.97 -14.91
CA LYS A 341 -1.90 2.27 -13.65
C LYS A 341 -0.40 1.92 -13.75
N PRO A 342 0.49 2.75 -13.17
CA PRO A 342 1.88 2.38 -12.94
C PRO A 342 1.91 1.13 -12.07
N ARG A 343 2.51 0.05 -12.57
CA ARG A 343 2.66 -1.18 -11.82
C ARG A 343 3.98 -1.14 -11.07
N PHE A 344 3.93 -1.36 -9.76
CA PHE A 344 5.11 -1.61 -8.94
C PHE A 344 5.23 -3.11 -8.70
N HIS A 345 6.40 -3.66 -8.97
CA HIS A 345 6.68 -5.07 -8.66
C HIS A 345 6.59 -5.30 -7.15
N THR A 346 5.85 -6.33 -6.73
CA THR A 346 5.87 -6.83 -5.36
C THR A 346 6.46 -8.23 -5.38
N SER A 347 7.56 -8.44 -4.65
CA SER A 347 8.27 -9.73 -4.65
C SER A 347 7.41 -10.88 -4.14
N ARG A 348 7.57 -12.05 -4.78
CA ARG A 348 6.90 -13.32 -4.46
C ARG A 348 6.91 -13.71 -2.97
N PHE A 349 7.97 -13.36 -2.23
CA PHE A 349 8.10 -13.70 -0.79
C PHE A 349 7.33 -12.75 0.15
N HIS A 350 6.78 -11.64 -0.36
CA HIS A 350 6.05 -10.62 0.40
C HIS A 350 4.66 -10.31 -0.17
N ALA A 351 4.18 -11.10 -1.14
CA ALA A 351 2.93 -10.86 -1.86
C ALA A 351 1.66 -10.93 -0.99
N SER A 352 1.75 -11.41 0.27
CA SER A 352 0.61 -11.50 1.18
C SER A 352 0.41 -10.28 2.09
N GLU A 353 1.40 -9.38 2.22
CA GLU A 353 1.33 -8.27 3.19
C GLU A 353 0.87 -6.94 2.57
N ASN A 354 0.85 -6.79 1.23
CA ASN A 354 0.62 -5.50 0.54
C ASN A 354 -0.50 -5.51 -0.52
N ARG A 355 -1.42 -6.49 -0.54
CA ARG A 355 -2.53 -6.50 -1.53
C ARG A 355 -3.64 -5.46 -1.28
N GLU A 356 -3.48 -4.58 -0.28
CA GLU A 356 -4.53 -3.62 0.12
C GLU A 356 -4.44 -2.23 -0.57
N GLU A 357 -3.48 -2.00 -1.48
CA GLU A 357 -3.30 -0.70 -2.15
C GLU A 357 -3.68 -0.73 -3.66
N ASP A 358 -4.89 -1.16 -4.03
CA ASP A 358 -5.33 -1.18 -5.45
C ASP A 358 -6.54 -0.27 -5.76
N ASP A 359 -6.83 0.72 -4.90
CA ASP A 359 -8.03 1.57 -5.04
C ASP A 359 -7.88 2.82 -5.92
N ASP A 360 -6.70 3.12 -6.49
CA ASP A 360 -6.53 4.35 -7.28
C ASP A 360 -6.78 4.16 -8.80
N GLU A 361 -8.02 3.98 -9.24
CA GLU A 361 -8.39 4.23 -10.65
C GLU A 361 -8.76 5.69 -10.89
N PRO A 362 -8.54 6.26 -12.09
CA PRO A 362 -9.10 7.55 -12.46
C PRO A 362 -10.64 7.59 -12.43
N VAL A 363 -11.31 6.43 -12.60
CA VAL A 363 -12.78 6.26 -12.45
C VAL A 363 -13.17 5.92 -11.00
N ASN A 364 -12.18 5.78 -10.10
CA ASN A 364 -12.39 5.43 -8.70
C ASN A 364 -12.42 6.65 -7.76
N VAL A 365 -12.91 7.82 -8.22
CA VAL A 365 -13.11 9.00 -7.37
C VAL A 365 -13.92 8.61 -6.12
N TRP A 366 -13.36 8.86 -4.94
CA TRP A 366 -14.05 8.62 -3.67
C TRP A 366 -15.29 9.51 -3.59
N ASN A 367 -16.46 8.90 -3.42
CA ASN A 367 -17.74 9.60 -3.48
C ASN A 367 -18.71 9.09 -2.42
N LEU A 368 -19.84 9.79 -2.26
CA LEU A 368 -20.84 9.49 -1.23
C LEU A 368 -21.34 8.04 -1.28
N ARG A 369 -21.51 7.49 -2.48
CA ARG A 369 -21.95 6.10 -2.69
C ARG A 369 -20.94 5.10 -2.13
N LYS A 370 -19.65 5.25 -2.45
CA LYS A 370 -18.58 4.37 -1.95
C LYS A 370 -18.41 4.50 -0.45
N CYS A 371 -18.38 5.74 0.05
CA CYS A 371 -18.31 6.01 1.49
C CYS A 371 -19.49 5.38 2.25
N SER A 372 -20.70 5.42 1.68
CA SER A 372 -21.88 4.80 2.31
C SER A 372 -21.82 3.27 2.30
N ALA A 373 -21.28 2.66 1.24
CA ALA A 373 -21.07 1.22 1.17
C ALA A 373 -20.00 0.74 2.17
N ALA A 374 -18.87 1.46 2.25
CA ALA A 374 -17.81 1.21 3.21
C ALA A 374 -18.30 1.39 4.66
N GLY A 375 -19.06 2.45 4.92
CA GLY A 375 -19.70 2.66 6.22
C GLY A 375 -20.65 1.51 6.59
N LEU A 376 -21.43 1.00 5.64
CA LEU A 376 -22.32 -0.15 5.88
C LEU A 376 -21.54 -1.46 6.13
N ASP A 377 -20.44 -1.69 5.41
CA ASP A 377 -19.54 -2.83 5.62
C ASP A 377 -18.93 -2.79 7.03
N ILE A 378 -18.37 -1.66 7.45
CA ILE A 378 -17.82 -1.47 8.80
C ILE A 378 -18.89 -1.70 9.87
N LEU A 379 -20.10 -1.15 9.69
CA LEU A 379 -21.21 -1.40 10.62
C LEU A 379 -21.56 -2.90 10.68
N SER A 380 -21.50 -3.62 9.56
CA SER A 380 -21.74 -5.06 9.53
C SER A 380 -20.72 -5.83 10.37
N ASN A 381 -19.44 -5.44 10.29
CA ASN A 381 -18.36 -6.07 11.06
C ASN A 381 -18.44 -5.76 12.56
N VAL A 382 -18.93 -4.57 12.93
CA VAL A 382 -19.07 -4.14 14.33
C VAL A 382 -20.32 -4.72 15.00
N PHE A 383 -21.46 -4.71 14.32
CA PHE A 383 -22.76 -5.09 14.89
C PHE A 383 -23.22 -6.50 14.50
N GLY A 384 -22.55 -7.14 13.53
CA GLY A 384 -22.90 -8.46 13.06
C GLY A 384 -24.35 -8.55 12.57
N ASP A 385 -25.01 -9.66 12.88
CA ASP A 385 -26.38 -9.95 12.42
C ASP A 385 -27.45 -8.96 12.96
N ASP A 386 -27.13 -8.13 13.95
CA ASP A 386 -28.08 -7.20 14.58
C ASP A 386 -28.62 -6.13 13.61
N ILE A 387 -27.91 -5.86 12.51
CA ILE A 387 -28.37 -4.89 11.49
C ILE A 387 -29.38 -5.49 10.52
N LEU A 388 -29.40 -6.82 10.36
CA LEU A 388 -30.21 -7.52 9.36
C LEU A 388 -31.72 -7.27 9.50
N PRO A 389 -32.33 -7.21 10.71
CA PRO A 389 -33.76 -6.94 10.85
C PRO A 389 -34.18 -5.57 10.30
N THR A 390 -33.27 -4.60 10.26
CA THR A 390 -33.52 -3.28 9.66
C THR A 390 -33.18 -3.29 8.17
N LEU A 391 -32.04 -3.87 7.80
CA LEU A 391 -31.51 -3.83 6.44
C LEU A 391 -32.31 -4.69 5.47
N MET A 392 -32.59 -5.95 5.82
CA MET A 392 -33.16 -6.93 4.88
C MET A 392 -34.53 -6.51 4.32
N PRO A 393 -35.48 -5.98 5.11
CA PRO A 393 -36.75 -5.49 4.54
C PRO A 393 -36.57 -4.36 3.51
N LEU A 394 -35.55 -3.52 3.67
CA LEU A 394 -35.26 -2.42 2.74
C LEU A 394 -34.63 -2.94 1.44
N VAL A 395 -33.69 -3.88 1.57
CA VAL A 395 -33.06 -4.59 0.45
C VAL A 395 -34.13 -5.33 -0.36
N GLU A 396 -34.96 -6.15 0.28
CA GLU A 396 -36.06 -6.88 -0.37
C GLU A 396 -37.04 -5.93 -1.08
N ALA A 397 -37.40 -4.82 -0.44
CA ALA A 397 -38.28 -3.82 -1.04
C ALA A 397 -37.67 -3.20 -2.29
N LYS A 398 -36.38 -2.85 -2.29
CA LYS A 398 -35.67 -2.30 -3.46
C LYS A 398 -35.54 -3.33 -4.58
N LEU A 399 -35.22 -4.59 -4.24
CA LEU A 399 -35.11 -5.68 -5.21
C LEU A 399 -36.43 -6.04 -5.88
N ALA A 400 -37.56 -5.87 -5.18
CA ALA A 400 -38.90 -6.14 -5.71
C ALA A 400 -39.41 -5.10 -6.72
N ILE A 401 -38.72 -3.95 -6.89
CA ILE A 401 -39.18 -2.89 -7.79
C ILE A 401 -38.98 -3.31 -9.25
N THR A 402 -40.07 -3.62 -9.95
CA THR A 402 -40.07 -4.00 -11.37
C THR A 402 -40.32 -2.79 -12.27
N GLY A 403 -39.27 -2.03 -12.58
CA GLY A 403 -39.34 -0.90 -13.51
C GLY A 403 -37.97 -0.54 -14.07
N GLU A 404 -37.89 -0.15 -15.34
CA GLU A 404 -36.61 0.15 -15.98
C GLU A 404 -35.89 1.34 -15.34
N SER A 405 -36.61 2.30 -14.76
CA SER A 405 -36.03 3.45 -14.05
C SER A 405 -35.49 3.12 -12.65
N ALA A 406 -35.86 1.96 -12.09
CA ALA A 406 -35.49 1.55 -10.73
C ALA A 406 -34.24 0.64 -10.70
N TRP A 407 -33.52 0.53 -11.81
CA TRP A 407 -32.34 -0.32 -11.89
C TRP A 407 -31.25 0.13 -10.92
N LYS A 408 -31.09 1.44 -10.69
CA LYS A 408 -30.14 2.00 -9.72
C LYS A 408 -30.46 1.58 -8.27
N ASP A 409 -31.74 1.50 -7.92
CA ASP A 409 -32.17 1.01 -6.60
C ASP A 409 -31.91 -0.48 -6.43
N ARG A 410 -32.20 -1.28 -7.46
CA ARG A 410 -31.90 -2.72 -7.46
C ARG A 410 -30.39 -2.96 -7.33
N GLU A 411 -29.61 -2.20 -8.09
CA GLU A 411 -28.14 -2.25 -8.06
C GLU A 411 -27.61 -1.91 -6.66
N ALA A 412 -28.05 -0.81 -6.03
CA ALA A 412 -27.63 -0.43 -4.68
C ALA A 412 -27.99 -1.48 -3.62
N ALA A 413 -29.11 -2.19 -3.80
CA ALA A 413 -29.50 -3.30 -2.94
C ALA A 413 -28.57 -4.53 -3.10
N VAL A 414 -28.09 -4.81 -4.33
CA VAL A 414 -27.09 -5.85 -4.58
C VAL A 414 -25.73 -5.47 -3.99
N LEU A 415 -25.32 -4.20 -4.10
CA LEU A 415 -24.13 -3.67 -3.45
C LEU A 415 -24.23 -3.82 -1.92
N ALA A 416 -25.37 -3.48 -1.32
CA ALA A 416 -25.58 -3.63 0.12
C ALA A 416 -25.48 -5.08 0.58
N LEU A 417 -26.03 -6.05 -0.18
CA LEU A 417 -25.87 -7.48 0.11
C LEU A 417 -24.42 -7.94 0.09
N GLY A 418 -23.60 -7.40 -0.81
CA GLY A 418 -22.18 -7.73 -0.88
C GLY A 418 -21.36 -7.06 0.24
N ALA A 419 -21.69 -5.81 0.57
CA ALA A 419 -21.03 -5.04 1.64
C ALA A 419 -21.19 -5.70 3.01
N VAL A 420 -22.38 -6.22 3.34
CA VAL A 420 -22.61 -6.85 4.66
C VAL A 420 -22.26 -8.34 4.71
N ALA A 421 -21.75 -8.91 3.63
CA ALA A 421 -21.57 -10.36 3.49
C ALA A 421 -20.64 -10.93 4.56
N GLU A 422 -19.54 -10.23 4.87
CA GLU A 422 -18.52 -10.69 5.81
C GLU A 422 -18.98 -10.56 7.27
N GLY A 423 -19.43 -9.37 7.67
CA GLY A 423 -19.84 -9.10 9.05
C GLY A 423 -21.14 -9.79 9.48
N CYS A 424 -22.10 -9.97 8.57
CA CYS A 424 -23.42 -10.56 8.87
C CYS A 424 -23.58 -12.01 8.39
N ILE A 425 -22.48 -12.72 8.14
CA ILE A 425 -22.59 -14.03 7.47
C ILE A 425 -23.36 -15.06 8.29
N ASN A 426 -23.29 -15.01 9.62
CA ASN A 426 -23.96 -15.99 10.48
C ASN A 426 -25.49 -15.93 10.30
N GLY A 427 -26.05 -14.72 10.18
CA GLY A 427 -27.47 -14.49 9.92
C GLY A 427 -27.85 -14.67 8.46
N LEU A 428 -26.94 -14.41 7.51
CA LEU A 428 -27.20 -14.52 6.08
C LEU A 428 -27.06 -15.95 5.54
N TYR A 429 -26.18 -16.77 6.11
CA TYR A 429 -25.88 -18.13 5.65
C TYR A 429 -27.13 -19.02 5.49
N PRO A 430 -28.10 -19.04 6.43
CA PRO A 430 -29.36 -19.79 6.25
C PRO A 430 -30.21 -19.35 5.06
N HIS A 431 -30.04 -18.11 4.59
CA HIS A 431 -30.76 -17.51 3.48
C HIS A 431 -29.96 -17.50 2.17
N LEU A 432 -28.69 -17.89 2.22
CA LEU A 432 -27.76 -17.85 1.10
C LEU A 432 -28.28 -18.58 -0.16
N PRO A 433 -28.93 -19.76 -0.09
CA PRO A 433 -29.48 -20.41 -1.27
C PRO A 433 -30.50 -19.54 -2.02
N GLY A 434 -31.33 -18.79 -1.27
CA GLY A 434 -32.31 -17.86 -1.84
C GLY A 434 -31.66 -16.60 -2.42
N ILE A 435 -30.67 -16.05 -1.72
CA ILE A 435 -29.87 -14.90 -2.19
C ILE A 435 -29.17 -15.25 -3.51
N VAL A 436 -28.47 -16.38 -3.57
CA VAL A 436 -27.77 -16.85 -4.78
C VAL A 436 -28.75 -17.13 -5.92
N ALA A 437 -29.89 -17.77 -5.65
CA ALA A 437 -30.92 -18.01 -6.66
C ALA A 437 -31.46 -16.70 -7.26
N PHE A 438 -31.48 -15.61 -6.48
CA PHE A 438 -31.86 -14.29 -6.94
C PHE A 438 -30.74 -13.57 -7.72
N LEU A 439 -29.48 -13.71 -7.29
CA LEU A 439 -28.33 -13.07 -7.94
C LEU A 439 -28.00 -13.67 -9.30
N ILE A 440 -28.14 -15.00 -9.48
CA ILE A 440 -27.78 -15.68 -10.75
C ILE A 440 -28.44 -15.03 -11.99
N PRO A 441 -29.76 -14.76 -12.02
CA PRO A 441 -30.38 -14.05 -13.14
C PRO A 441 -29.84 -12.64 -13.39
N LEU A 442 -29.36 -11.93 -12.36
CA LEU A 442 -28.83 -10.57 -12.49
C LEU A 442 -27.47 -10.52 -13.19
N LEU A 443 -26.74 -11.64 -13.23
CA LEU A 443 -25.58 -11.78 -14.10
C LEU A 443 -25.96 -11.55 -15.56
N ASP A 444 -27.21 -11.80 -15.96
CA ASP A 444 -27.72 -11.60 -17.31
C ASP A 444 -28.62 -10.34 -17.46
N ASP A 445 -28.57 -9.40 -16.51
CA ASP A 445 -29.34 -8.14 -16.61
C ASP A 445 -28.82 -7.26 -17.76
N LYS A 446 -29.73 -6.50 -18.37
CA LYS A 446 -29.42 -5.62 -19.50
C LYS A 446 -28.45 -4.49 -19.12
N PHE A 447 -28.42 -4.06 -17.86
CA PHE A 447 -27.55 -2.99 -17.40
C PHE A 447 -26.17 -3.54 -16.99
N PRO A 448 -25.06 -3.09 -17.62
CA PRO A 448 -23.71 -3.57 -17.28
C PRO A 448 -23.35 -3.36 -15.81
N LEU A 449 -23.77 -2.24 -15.21
CA LEU A 449 -23.50 -1.95 -13.80
C LEU A 449 -24.17 -2.96 -12.84
N ILE A 450 -25.37 -3.47 -13.18
CA ILE A 450 -26.00 -4.57 -12.41
C ILE A 450 -25.19 -5.86 -12.57
N ARG A 451 -24.76 -6.20 -13.79
CA ARG A 451 -23.95 -7.40 -14.03
C ARG A 451 -22.63 -7.34 -13.25
N SER A 452 -21.96 -6.19 -13.31
CA SER A 452 -20.70 -5.90 -12.61
C SER A 452 -20.85 -6.07 -11.10
N ILE A 453 -21.82 -5.41 -10.47
CA ILE A 453 -21.99 -5.53 -9.02
C ILE A 453 -22.44 -6.93 -8.60
N THR A 454 -23.19 -7.63 -9.46
CA THR A 454 -23.61 -9.01 -9.17
C THR A 454 -22.40 -9.96 -9.15
N CYS A 455 -21.44 -9.79 -10.07
CA CYS A 455 -20.18 -10.54 -10.03
C CYS A 455 -19.46 -10.33 -8.70
N TRP A 456 -19.26 -9.06 -8.31
CA TRP A 456 -18.61 -8.71 -7.04
C TRP A 456 -19.37 -9.25 -5.82
N THR A 457 -20.68 -9.07 -5.75
CA THR A 457 -21.48 -9.56 -4.61
C THR A 457 -21.43 -11.09 -4.52
N LEU A 458 -21.46 -11.82 -5.64
CA LEU A 458 -21.30 -13.28 -5.60
C LEU A 458 -19.94 -13.72 -5.09
N SER A 459 -18.85 -13.00 -5.43
CA SER A 459 -17.51 -13.37 -4.96
C SER A 459 -17.34 -13.21 -3.46
N ARG A 460 -18.03 -12.24 -2.83
CA ARG A 460 -18.06 -12.07 -1.36
C ARG A 460 -18.64 -13.29 -0.63
N TYR A 461 -19.43 -14.12 -1.31
CA TYR A 461 -19.98 -15.37 -0.76
C TYR A 461 -19.22 -16.63 -1.20
N SER A 462 -18.14 -16.53 -1.99
CA SER A 462 -17.43 -17.68 -2.59
C SER A 462 -17.08 -18.76 -1.58
N LYS A 463 -16.46 -18.39 -0.44
CA LYS A 463 -16.11 -19.31 0.64
C LYS A 463 -17.29 -20.16 1.11
N PHE A 464 -18.45 -19.54 1.31
CA PHE A 464 -19.64 -20.19 1.84
C PHE A 464 -20.37 -21.01 0.78
N ILE A 465 -20.35 -20.55 -0.47
CA ILE A 465 -20.82 -21.31 -1.64
C ILE A 465 -20.01 -22.61 -1.76
N VAL A 466 -18.67 -22.53 -1.64
CA VAL A 466 -17.78 -23.70 -1.73
C VAL A 466 -17.96 -24.64 -0.54
N GLN A 467 -18.07 -24.12 0.69
CA GLN A 467 -18.33 -24.96 1.86
C GLN A 467 -19.66 -25.73 1.80
N GLY A 468 -20.64 -25.23 1.04
CA GLY A 468 -21.92 -25.93 0.81
C GLY A 468 -21.79 -27.17 -0.07
N ILE A 469 -20.74 -27.26 -0.89
CA ILE A 469 -20.48 -28.37 -1.82
C ILE A 469 -20.34 -29.69 -1.04
N GLY A 470 -21.45 -30.42 -0.94
CA GLY A 470 -21.55 -31.63 -0.12
C GLY A 470 -22.98 -31.97 0.32
N HIS A 471 -23.91 -31.01 0.30
CA HIS A 471 -25.35 -31.27 0.49
C HIS A 471 -26.06 -31.46 -0.86
N GLN A 472 -27.15 -32.24 -0.86
CA GLN A 472 -27.89 -32.56 -2.10
C GLN A 472 -28.47 -31.30 -2.75
N GLY A 473 -27.94 -30.92 -3.93
CA GLY A 473 -28.38 -29.76 -4.73
C GLY A 473 -27.32 -28.66 -4.90
N ASP A 474 -26.31 -28.62 -4.04
CA ASP A 474 -25.37 -27.49 -3.97
C ASP A 474 -24.32 -27.50 -5.08
N HIS A 475 -24.01 -28.67 -5.64
CA HIS A 475 -23.16 -28.77 -6.84
C HIS A 475 -23.80 -28.09 -8.06
N GLU A 476 -25.12 -28.20 -8.23
CA GLU A 476 -25.82 -27.56 -9.36
C GLU A 476 -25.84 -26.03 -9.20
N GLN A 477 -25.98 -25.54 -7.96
CA GLN A 477 -25.92 -24.13 -7.66
C GLN A 477 -24.52 -23.56 -7.92
N PHE A 478 -23.47 -24.24 -7.46
CA PHE A 478 -22.08 -23.89 -7.78
C PHE A 478 -21.84 -23.84 -9.30
N ASP A 479 -22.28 -24.87 -10.04
CA ASP A 479 -22.13 -24.91 -11.51
C ASP A 479 -22.85 -23.74 -12.20
N LYS A 480 -24.03 -23.34 -11.72
CA LYS A 480 -24.75 -22.18 -12.25
C LYS A 480 -24.01 -20.87 -12.01
N ILE A 481 -23.40 -20.70 -10.84
CA ILE A 481 -22.60 -19.51 -10.51
C ILE A 481 -21.35 -19.48 -11.38
N LEU A 482 -20.59 -20.58 -11.41
CA LEU A 482 -19.38 -20.72 -12.23
C LEU A 482 -19.69 -20.41 -13.69
N MET A 483 -20.69 -21.05 -14.29
CA MET A 483 -21.07 -20.79 -15.67
C MET A 483 -21.64 -19.39 -15.90
N GLY A 484 -22.25 -18.78 -14.88
CA GLY A 484 -22.67 -17.38 -14.90
C GLY A 484 -21.48 -16.43 -15.01
N LEU A 485 -20.47 -16.60 -14.14
CA LEU A 485 -19.24 -15.80 -14.15
C LEU A 485 -18.43 -16.01 -15.43
N LEU A 486 -18.26 -17.25 -15.89
CA LEU A 486 -17.54 -17.55 -17.14
C LEU A 486 -18.19 -16.87 -18.37
N ARG A 487 -19.54 -16.76 -18.40
CA ARG A 487 -20.25 -16.01 -19.44
C ARG A 487 -20.00 -14.50 -19.36
N ARG A 488 -19.75 -13.96 -18.16
CA ARG A 488 -19.44 -12.54 -17.92
C ARG A 488 -17.98 -12.18 -18.11
N ILE A 489 -17.06 -13.14 -18.02
CA ILE A 489 -15.69 -13.00 -18.53
C ILE A 489 -15.68 -12.75 -20.06
N LEU A 490 -16.77 -13.05 -20.77
CA LEU A 490 -16.90 -12.75 -22.20
C LEU A 490 -17.92 -11.66 -22.49
N ASP A 491 -18.19 -10.79 -21.50
CA ASP A 491 -19.10 -9.65 -21.66
C ASP A 491 -18.56 -8.61 -22.65
N THR A 492 -19.45 -7.81 -23.23
CA THR A 492 -19.11 -6.78 -24.23
C THR A 492 -18.71 -5.44 -23.60
N ASN A 493 -18.96 -5.27 -22.29
CA ASN A 493 -18.54 -4.11 -21.52
C ASN A 493 -17.31 -4.44 -20.66
N LYS A 494 -16.25 -3.62 -20.75
CA LYS A 494 -14.97 -3.84 -20.08
C LYS A 494 -15.07 -3.83 -18.56
N ARG A 495 -15.97 -3.05 -17.98
CA ARG A 495 -16.18 -3.04 -16.52
C ARG A 495 -16.75 -4.36 -16.03
N VAL A 496 -17.68 -4.96 -16.79
CA VAL A 496 -18.23 -6.28 -16.47
C VAL A 496 -17.18 -7.38 -16.67
N GLN A 497 -16.37 -7.27 -17.72
CA GLN A 497 -15.24 -8.18 -17.97
C GLN A 497 -14.28 -8.22 -16.77
N GLU A 498 -13.88 -7.04 -16.27
CA GLU A 498 -13.04 -6.88 -15.08
C GLU A 498 -13.71 -7.47 -13.84
N ALA A 499 -14.93 -7.03 -13.51
CA ALA A 499 -15.65 -7.50 -12.33
C ALA A 499 -15.88 -9.01 -12.34
N ALA A 500 -16.17 -9.61 -13.50
CA ALA A 500 -16.36 -11.05 -13.65
C ALA A 500 -15.04 -11.82 -13.49
N CYS A 501 -13.95 -11.32 -14.06
CA CYS A 501 -12.64 -11.97 -13.96
C CYS A 501 -12.10 -11.91 -12.54
N SER A 502 -12.21 -10.76 -11.85
CA SER A 502 -11.83 -10.62 -10.45
C SER A 502 -12.70 -11.47 -9.52
N ALA A 503 -14.02 -11.48 -9.74
CA ALA A 503 -14.93 -12.35 -8.98
C ALA A 503 -14.63 -13.83 -9.17
N PHE A 504 -14.24 -14.22 -10.39
CA PHE A 504 -13.83 -15.58 -10.69
C PHE A 504 -12.51 -15.95 -10.02
N ALA A 505 -11.50 -15.05 -10.02
CA ALA A 505 -10.25 -15.27 -9.31
C ALA A 505 -10.46 -15.50 -7.81
N THR A 506 -11.35 -14.74 -7.15
CA THR A 506 -11.74 -15.01 -5.75
C THR A 506 -12.41 -16.37 -5.59
N LEU A 507 -13.23 -16.80 -6.55
CA LEU A 507 -13.84 -18.14 -6.52
C LEU A 507 -12.78 -19.24 -6.70
N GLU A 508 -11.74 -19.01 -7.49
CA GLU A 508 -10.62 -19.95 -7.68
C GLU A 508 -9.83 -20.20 -6.39
N GLU A 509 -9.50 -19.13 -5.67
CA GLU A 509 -8.79 -19.21 -4.38
C GLU A 509 -9.57 -20.06 -3.36
N GLU A 510 -10.91 -19.91 -3.33
CA GLU A 510 -11.77 -20.64 -2.39
C GLU A 510 -12.09 -22.07 -2.85
N ALA A 511 -12.36 -22.28 -4.15
CA ALA A 511 -12.78 -23.57 -4.69
C ALA A 511 -11.62 -24.57 -4.85
N ALA A 512 -10.40 -24.09 -5.14
CA ALA A 512 -9.21 -24.91 -5.30
C ALA A 512 -9.45 -26.15 -6.20
N GLU A 513 -9.20 -27.35 -5.67
CA GLU A 513 -9.33 -28.62 -6.39
C GLU A 513 -10.76 -28.92 -6.89
N GLU A 514 -11.81 -28.29 -6.32
CA GLU A 514 -13.21 -28.45 -6.76
C GLU A 514 -13.47 -27.93 -8.19
N LEU A 515 -12.53 -27.16 -8.75
CA LEU A 515 -12.55 -26.70 -10.13
C LEU A 515 -12.06 -27.75 -11.13
N ALA A 516 -11.29 -28.75 -10.69
CA ALA A 516 -10.68 -29.75 -11.58
C ALA A 516 -11.67 -30.43 -12.55
N PRO A 517 -12.92 -30.77 -12.16
CA PRO A 517 -13.91 -31.36 -13.07
C PRO A 517 -14.36 -30.41 -14.19
N ARG A 518 -14.23 -29.09 -14.01
CA ARG A 518 -14.63 -28.04 -14.96
C ARG A 518 -13.44 -27.33 -15.63
N LEU A 519 -12.22 -27.81 -15.40
CA LEU A 519 -11.00 -27.12 -15.83
C LEU A 519 -10.95 -26.87 -17.35
N GLU A 520 -11.44 -27.81 -18.15
CA GLU A 520 -11.46 -27.64 -19.62
C GLU A 520 -12.35 -26.48 -20.06
N ILE A 521 -13.56 -26.35 -19.50
CA ILE A 521 -14.49 -25.28 -19.88
C ILE A 521 -14.00 -23.91 -19.35
N ILE A 522 -13.39 -23.89 -18.16
CA ILE A 522 -12.79 -22.69 -17.58
C ILE A 522 -11.68 -22.17 -18.51
N LEU A 523 -10.72 -23.03 -18.86
CA LEU A 523 -9.60 -22.67 -19.74
C LEU A 523 -10.07 -22.16 -21.10
N GLN A 524 -11.12 -22.75 -21.67
CA GLN A 524 -11.69 -22.28 -22.95
C GLN A 524 -12.24 -20.84 -22.85
N HIS A 525 -12.89 -20.48 -21.74
CA HIS A 525 -13.41 -19.12 -21.55
C HIS A 525 -12.29 -18.12 -21.28
N LEU A 526 -11.35 -18.43 -20.38
CA LEU A 526 -10.20 -17.57 -20.10
C LEU A 526 -9.35 -17.31 -21.35
N LEU A 527 -9.10 -18.33 -22.17
CA LEU A 527 -8.27 -18.20 -23.37
C LEU A 527 -9.05 -17.56 -24.53
N CYS A 528 -10.37 -17.59 -24.50
CA CYS A 528 -11.20 -16.77 -25.38
C CYS A 528 -11.15 -15.28 -24.97
N ALA A 529 -11.22 -14.98 -23.67
CA ALA A 529 -11.08 -13.63 -23.13
C ALA A 529 -9.69 -13.07 -23.44
N PHE A 530 -8.65 -13.87 -23.24
CA PHE A 530 -7.25 -13.57 -23.58
C PHE A 530 -7.08 -13.07 -25.03
N GLY A 531 -7.83 -13.64 -25.97
CA GLY A 531 -7.79 -13.23 -27.39
C GLY A 531 -8.62 -11.98 -27.72
N LYS A 532 -9.50 -11.53 -26.82
CA LYS A 532 -10.44 -10.41 -27.02
C LYS A 532 -10.10 -9.16 -26.22
N TYR A 533 -9.61 -9.35 -25.00
CA TYR A 533 -9.44 -8.28 -24.02
C TYR A 533 -8.42 -7.25 -24.49
N GLN A 534 -8.71 -5.99 -24.16
CA GLN A 534 -7.79 -4.88 -24.32
C GLN A 534 -6.75 -4.89 -23.20
N ARG A 535 -5.75 -4.03 -23.33
CA ARG A 535 -4.51 -4.05 -22.55
C ARG A 535 -4.73 -4.01 -21.03
N ARG A 536 -5.70 -3.25 -20.53
CA ARG A 536 -6.05 -3.15 -19.11
C ARG A 536 -6.59 -4.49 -18.59
N ASN A 537 -7.71 -4.96 -19.14
CA ASN A 537 -8.36 -6.19 -18.67
C ASN A 537 -7.54 -7.45 -18.95
N LEU A 538 -6.69 -7.43 -19.99
CA LEU A 538 -5.79 -8.56 -20.28
C LEU A 538 -4.87 -8.88 -19.10
N ARG A 539 -4.51 -7.87 -18.29
CA ARG A 539 -3.75 -8.07 -17.04
C ARG A 539 -4.51 -8.96 -16.06
N ILE A 540 -5.79 -8.68 -15.85
CA ILE A 540 -6.67 -9.43 -14.96
C ILE A 540 -6.84 -10.87 -15.44
N VAL A 541 -6.84 -11.11 -16.75
CA VAL A 541 -6.87 -12.48 -17.31
C VAL A 541 -5.59 -13.24 -17.01
N TYR A 542 -4.42 -12.59 -17.08
CA TYR A 542 -3.17 -13.24 -16.66
C TYR A 542 -3.20 -13.64 -15.19
N ASP A 543 -3.69 -12.73 -14.34
CA ASP A 543 -3.79 -12.98 -12.90
C ASP A 543 -4.78 -14.13 -12.63
N ALA A 544 -5.95 -14.15 -13.26
CA ALA A 544 -6.89 -15.26 -13.15
C ALA A 544 -6.32 -16.60 -13.65
N ILE A 545 -5.56 -16.61 -14.76
CA ILE A 545 -4.88 -17.84 -15.21
C ILE A 545 -3.81 -18.29 -14.19
N GLY A 546 -3.09 -17.34 -13.58
CA GLY A 546 -2.12 -17.60 -12.53
C GLY A 546 -2.77 -18.20 -11.28
N THR A 547 -3.81 -17.54 -10.77
CA THR A 547 -4.61 -18.00 -9.62
C THR A 547 -5.21 -19.38 -9.88
N LEU A 548 -5.75 -19.64 -11.08
CA LEU A 548 -6.23 -20.96 -11.47
C LEU A 548 -5.13 -22.02 -11.37
N ALA A 549 -3.93 -21.71 -11.87
CA ALA A 549 -2.81 -22.63 -11.84
C ALA A 549 -2.38 -22.95 -10.40
N ASP A 550 -2.33 -21.94 -9.53
CA ASP A 550 -2.02 -22.11 -8.11
C ASP A 550 -3.12 -22.92 -7.38
N ALA A 551 -4.39 -22.70 -7.74
CA ALA A 551 -5.56 -23.35 -7.14
C ALA A 551 -5.68 -24.84 -7.50
N VAL A 552 -5.46 -25.23 -8.76
CA VAL A 552 -5.62 -26.63 -9.22
C VAL A 552 -4.33 -27.44 -9.25
N GLY A 553 -3.18 -26.77 -9.20
CA GLY A 553 -1.85 -27.38 -9.18
C GLY A 553 -1.64 -28.45 -10.27
N ALA A 554 -1.29 -29.66 -9.84
CA ALA A 554 -0.92 -30.75 -10.74
C ALA A 554 -2.05 -31.22 -11.69
N GLU A 555 -3.32 -30.93 -11.40
CA GLU A 555 -4.45 -31.23 -12.30
C GLU A 555 -4.38 -30.44 -13.61
N LEU A 556 -3.67 -29.30 -13.63
CA LEU A 556 -3.38 -28.56 -14.85
C LEU A 556 -2.45 -29.32 -15.80
N ASN A 557 -1.60 -30.21 -15.26
CA ASN A 557 -0.60 -30.97 -16.01
C ASN A 557 -1.20 -32.20 -16.73
N GLN A 558 -2.27 -31.98 -17.49
CA GLN A 558 -2.90 -32.99 -18.34
C GLN A 558 -2.80 -32.56 -19.81
N PRO A 559 -2.47 -33.47 -20.75
CA PRO A 559 -2.30 -33.11 -22.16
C PRO A 559 -3.49 -32.33 -22.76
N LYS A 560 -4.72 -32.68 -22.37
CA LYS A 560 -5.94 -31.99 -22.82
C LYS A 560 -6.00 -30.51 -22.38
N HIS A 561 -5.48 -30.17 -21.21
CA HIS A 561 -5.46 -28.80 -20.70
C HIS A 561 -4.33 -27.99 -21.33
N LEU A 562 -3.14 -28.60 -21.48
CA LEU A 562 -1.96 -27.94 -22.07
C LEU A 562 -2.17 -27.54 -23.54
N VAL A 563 -2.93 -28.34 -24.31
CA VAL A 563 -3.28 -28.02 -25.71
C VAL A 563 -4.15 -26.75 -25.81
N ILE A 564 -4.91 -26.42 -24.76
CA ILE A 564 -5.75 -25.22 -24.71
C ILE A 564 -4.92 -24.03 -24.20
N LEU A 565 -4.20 -24.21 -23.10
CA LEU A 565 -3.53 -23.14 -22.37
C LEU A 565 -2.25 -22.62 -23.06
N MET A 566 -1.34 -23.51 -23.45
CA MET A 566 0.02 -23.12 -23.80
C MET A 566 0.15 -22.41 -25.16
N PRO A 567 -0.54 -22.81 -26.24
CA PRO A 567 -0.33 -22.19 -27.54
C PRO A 567 -0.61 -20.67 -27.58
N PRO A 568 -1.72 -20.15 -27.00
CA PRO A 568 -1.97 -18.70 -26.99
C PRO A 568 -0.94 -17.91 -26.17
N LEU A 569 -0.56 -18.41 -24.99
CA LEU A 569 0.44 -17.78 -24.14
C LEU A 569 1.82 -17.71 -24.81
N ILE A 570 2.25 -18.81 -25.44
CA ILE A 570 3.53 -18.85 -26.18
C ILE A 570 3.48 -17.94 -27.40
N SER A 571 2.35 -17.87 -28.10
CA SER A 571 2.19 -16.95 -29.24
C SER A 571 2.35 -15.50 -28.81
N LYS A 572 1.70 -15.10 -27.70
CA LYS A 572 1.83 -13.75 -27.14
C LYS A 572 3.24 -13.47 -26.65
N TRP A 573 3.87 -14.43 -25.96
CA TRP A 573 5.26 -14.33 -25.52
C TRP A 573 6.23 -14.08 -26.68
N GLN A 574 5.99 -14.67 -27.86
CA GLN A 574 6.80 -14.44 -29.06
C GLN A 574 6.58 -13.06 -29.69
N GLN A 575 5.36 -12.52 -29.59
CA GLN A 575 5.00 -11.23 -30.19
C GLN A 575 5.55 -10.03 -29.39
N LEU A 576 5.63 -10.15 -28.07
CA LEU A 576 6.06 -9.05 -27.20
C LEU A 576 7.58 -8.83 -27.28
N SER A 577 7.96 -7.56 -27.48
CA SER A 577 9.38 -7.15 -27.56
C SER A 577 10.04 -7.14 -26.18
N ASN A 578 11.37 -7.13 -26.14
CA ASN A 578 12.13 -7.14 -24.87
C ASN A 578 12.02 -5.83 -24.06
N CYS A 579 11.39 -4.79 -24.61
CA CYS A 579 11.15 -3.53 -23.91
C CYS A 579 9.65 -3.28 -23.67
N ASP A 580 8.80 -4.29 -23.93
CA ASP A 580 7.36 -4.18 -23.78
C ASP A 580 6.92 -4.54 -22.35
N LYS A 581 6.35 -3.58 -21.64
CA LYS A 581 5.89 -3.73 -20.25
C LYS A 581 4.73 -4.73 -20.12
N ASP A 582 4.06 -5.07 -21.21
CA ASP A 582 3.03 -6.11 -21.21
C ASP A 582 3.60 -7.52 -20.99
N LEU A 583 4.93 -7.66 -20.95
CA LEU A 583 5.60 -8.86 -20.47
C LEU A 583 5.42 -9.10 -18.97
N PHE A 584 5.25 -8.07 -18.13
CA PHE A 584 5.26 -8.25 -16.67
C PHE A 584 4.15 -9.18 -16.16
N PRO A 585 2.87 -8.98 -16.53
CA PRO A 585 1.80 -9.88 -16.08
C PRO A 585 1.96 -11.30 -16.65
N LEU A 586 2.49 -11.42 -17.88
CA LEU A 586 2.76 -12.72 -18.50
C LEU A 586 3.91 -13.47 -17.81
N LEU A 587 4.95 -12.75 -17.37
CA LEU A 587 6.07 -13.31 -16.60
C LEU A 587 5.59 -13.89 -15.27
N GLU A 588 4.74 -13.17 -14.53
CA GLU A 588 4.12 -13.66 -13.29
C GLU A 588 3.18 -14.83 -13.53
N CYS A 589 2.30 -14.74 -14.53
CA CYS A 589 1.41 -15.84 -14.91
C CYS A 589 2.20 -17.12 -15.20
N PHE A 590 3.36 -17.01 -15.86
CA PHE A 590 4.24 -18.16 -16.07
C PHE A 590 4.85 -18.72 -14.78
N ILE A 591 5.04 -17.93 -13.71
CA ILE A 591 5.54 -18.45 -12.42
C ILE A 591 4.55 -19.48 -11.87
N SER A 592 3.28 -19.11 -11.73
CA SER A 592 2.22 -20.00 -11.23
C SER A 592 2.03 -21.22 -12.12
N ILE A 593 2.02 -21.03 -13.46
CA ILE A 593 1.94 -22.13 -14.42
C ILE A 593 3.12 -23.10 -14.25
N VAL A 594 4.35 -22.60 -14.16
CA VAL A 594 5.54 -23.45 -14.00
C VAL A 594 5.48 -24.25 -12.69
N GLN A 595 5.04 -23.63 -11.59
CA GLN A 595 4.89 -24.29 -10.30
C GLN A 595 3.80 -25.38 -10.36
N ALA A 596 2.67 -25.11 -11.00
CA ALA A 596 1.58 -26.08 -11.16
C ALA A 596 1.96 -27.28 -12.04
N LEU A 597 2.65 -27.05 -13.16
CA LEU A 597 3.06 -28.13 -14.07
C LEU A 597 4.27 -28.92 -13.57
N GLY A 598 5.15 -28.29 -12.79
CA GLY A 598 6.43 -28.84 -12.38
C GLY A 598 7.23 -29.40 -13.58
N PRO A 599 7.71 -30.66 -13.53
CA PRO A 599 8.44 -31.29 -14.65
C PRO A 599 7.70 -31.29 -15.99
N GLY A 600 6.36 -31.22 -16.00
CA GLY A 600 5.53 -31.14 -17.19
C GLY A 600 5.81 -29.92 -18.08
N PHE A 601 6.40 -28.86 -17.51
CA PHE A 601 6.77 -27.65 -18.23
C PHE A 601 8.04 -27.78 -19.09
N SER A 602 8.76 -28.91 -18.99
CA SER A 602 10.09 -29.10 -19.57
C SER A 602 10.17 -28.82 -21.08
N GLN A 603 9.12 -29.10 -21.84
CA GLN A 603 9.06 -28.83 -23.28
C GLN A 603 9.03 -27.33 -23.65
N TYR A 604 8.71 -26.46 -22.69
CA TYR A 604 8.66 -25.01 -22.86
C TYR A 604 9.81 -24.30 -22.12
N ALA A 605 10.47 -25.00 -21.20
CA ALA A 605 11.46 -24.46 -20.27
C ALA A 605 12.62 -23.73 -20.96
N GLU A 606 13.25 -24.35 -21.96
CA GLU A 606 14.40 -23.75 -22.66
C GLU A 606 14.04 -22.39 -23.27
N PHE A 607 12.88 -22.32 -23.91
CA PHE A 607 12.41 -21.13 -24.60
C PHE A 607 12.11 -19.97 -23.64
N VAL A 608 11.45 -20.25 -22.52
CA VAL A 608 11.16 -19.24 -21.49
C VAL A 608 12.45 -18.80 -20.78
N PHE A 609 13.29 -19.76 -20.39
CA PHE A 609 14.56 -19.50 -19.73
C PHE A 609 15.48 -18.59 -20.56
N GLN A 610 15.64 -18.87 -21.85
CA GLN A 610 16.49 -18.08 -22.74
C GLN A 610 16.03 -16.62 -22.86
N LYS A 611 14.71 -16.38 -22.92
CA LYS A 611 14.19 -15.01 -22.99
C LYS A 611 14.40 -14.26 -21.67
N CYS A 612 14.20 -14.88 -20.51
CA CYS A 612 14.51 -14.25 -19.22
C CYS A 612 15.99 -13.84 -19.11
N VAL A 613 16.91 -14.73 -19.50
CA VAL A 613 18.34 -14.41 -19.53
C VAL A 613 18.64 -13.25 -20.50
N GLY A 614 18.00 -13.23 -21.67
CA GLY A 614 18.13 -12.15 -22.64
C GLY A 614 17.60 -10.80 -22.16
N LEU A 615 16.48 -10.80 -21.42
CA LEU A 615 15.90 -9.60 -20.80
C LEU A 615 16.86 -8.99 -19.77
N ILE A 616 17.41 -9.81 -18.88
CA ILE A 616 18.37 -9.35 -17.87
C ILE A 616 19.60 -8.73 -18.55
N GLN A 617 20.17 -9.40 -19.55
CA GLN A 617 21.33 -8.88 -20.30
C GLN A 617 21.03 -7.56 -21.00
N THR A 618 19.87 -7.46 -21.66
CA THR A 618 19.45 -6.26 -22.38
C THR A 618 19.33 -5.07 -21.43
N HIS A 619 18.69 -5.26 -20.27
CA HIS A 619 18.47 -4.18 -19.31
C HIS A 619 19.73 -3.85 -18.49
N GLN A 620 20.60 -4.82 -18.21
CA GLN A 620 21.94 -4.53 -17.68
C GLN A 620 22.78 -3.69 -18.65
N LEU A 621 22.71 -3.99 -19.95
CA LEU A 621 23.35 -3.16 -20.97
C LEU A 621 22.73 -1.76 -21.02
N ALA A 622 21.39 -1.66 -21.00
CA ALA A 622 20.68 -0.38 -21.02
C ALA A 622 21.04 0.52 -19.82
N LYS A 623 21.40 -0.06 -18.67
CA LYS A 623 21.87 0.67 -17.49
C LYS A 623 23.18 1.42 -17.73
N VAL A 624 24.05 0.90 -18.61
CA VAL A 624 25.38 1.45 -18.90
C VAL A 624 25.41 2.21 -20.23
N ASP A 625 24.73 1.69 -21.25
CA ASP A 625 24.65 2.26 -22.60
C ASP A 625 23.23 2.07 -23.17
N PRO A 626 22.30 2.99 -22.88
CA PRO A 626 20.93 2.96 -23.39
C PRO A 626 20.84 2.96 -24.92
N VAL A 627 21.82 3.59 -25.60
CA VAL A 627 21.82 3.70 -27.06
C VAL A 627 22.15 2.36 -27.69
N ALA A 628 23.15 1.65 -27.18
CA ALA A 628 23.49 0.31 -27.63
C ALA A 628 22.41 -0.72 -27.32
N ALA A 629 21.69 -0.56 -26.21
CA ALA A 629 20.60 -1.46 -25.82
C ALA A 629 19.30 -1.25 -26.60
N GLY A 630 19.16 -0.12 -27.33
CA GLY A 630 17.96 0.17 -28.12
C GLY A 630 16.72 0.54 -27.30
N GLY A 631 16.89 0.93 -26.04
CA GLY A 631 15.81 1.23 -25.11
C GLY A 631 16.30 1.82 -23.80
N HIS A 632 15.37 2.33 -22.99
CA HIS A 632 15.68 2.86 -21.67
C HIS A 632 15.82 1.74 -20.64
N TYR A 633 16.75 1.91 -19.70
CA TYR A 633 16.86 1.05 -18.53
C TYR A 633 15.56 1.08 -17.74
N ASP A 634 15.05 -0.13 -17.45
CA ASP A 634 13.94 -0.35 -16.55
C ASP A 634 14.30 -1.58 -15.71
N LYS A 635 14.36 -1.39 -14.39
CA LYS A 635 14.77 -2.41 -13.43
C LYS A 635 13.79 -3.59 -13.41
N ASP A 636 12.51 -3.36 -13.68
CA ASP A 636 11.46 -4.34 -13.45
C ASP A 636 11.62 -5.55 -14.38
N PHE A 637 12.09 -5.34 -15.62
CA PHE A 637 12.43 -6.46 -16.51
C PHE A 637 13.47 -7.42 -15.92
N ILE A 638 14.44 -6.90 -15.16
CA ILE A 638 15.44 -7.72 -14.47
C ILE A 638 14.77 -8.47 -13.32
N VAL A 639 14.00 -7.76 -12.50
CA VAL A 639 13.32 -8.32 -11.32
C VAL A 639 12.35 -9.45 -11.70
N TYR A 640 11.42 -9.20 -12.62
CA TYR A 640 10.46 -10.19 -13.12
C TYR A 640 11.14 -11.39 -13.79
N SER A 641 12.24 -11.17 -14.51
CA SER A 641 12.99 -12.25 -15.14
C SER A 641 13.69 -13.14 -14.10
N LEU A 642 14.26 -12.55 -13.05
CA LEU A 642 14.88 -13.29 -11.93
C LEU A 642 13.83 -14.12 -11.18
N ASP A 643 12.65 -13.56 -10.93
CA ASP A 643 11.55 -14.26 -10.26
C ASP A 643 11.03 -15.43 -11.10
N LEU A 644 10.88 -15.27 -12.42
CA LEU A 644 10.49 -16.39 -13.29
C LEU A 644 11.59 -17.46 -13.40
N LEU A 645 12.86 -17.07 -13.43
CA LEU A 645 13.97 -18.03 -13.36
C LEU A 645 13.95 -18.81 -12.03
N SER A 646 13.62 -18.14 -10.92
CA SER A 646 13.45 -18.78 -9.60
C SER A 646 12.28 -19.77 -9.63
N GLY A 647 11.13 -19.38 -10.20
CA GLY A 647 9.99 -20.27 -10.44
C GLY A 647 10.33 -21.49 -11.32
N LEU A 648 11.12 -21.30 -12.38
CA LEU A 648 11.62 -22.39 -13.23
C LEU A 648 12.50 -23.38 -12.48
N VAL A 649 13.40 -22.89 -11.62
CA VAL A 649 14.27 -23.75 -10.81
C VAL A 649 13.44 -24.56 -9.81
N GLU A 650 12.46 -23.93 -9.17
CA GLU A 650 11.57 -24.59 -8.21
C GLU A 650 10.67 -25.63 -8.87
N GLY A 651 9.96 -25.27 -9.95
CA GLY A 651 9.00 -26.16 -10.61
C GLY A 651 9.66 -27.34 -11.33
N LEU A 652 10.76 -27.11 -12.04
CA LEU A 652 11.45 -28.19 -12.78
C LEU A 652 12.38 -29.03 -11.90
N GLY A 653 12.79 -28.51 -10.74
CA GLY A 653 13.80 -29.12 -9.90
C GLY A 653 15.06 -29.44 -10.72
N GLY A 654 15.61 -30.65 -10.56
CA GLY A 654 16.83 -31.08 -11.26
C GLY A 654 16.75 -31.02 -12.79
N GLY A 655 15.55 -30.94 -13.40
CA GLY A 655 15.38 -30.78 -14.84
C GLY A 655 15.99 -29.48 -15.40
N ILE A 656 16.15 -28.45 -14.56
CA ILE A 656 16.73 -27.15 -14.97
C ILE A 656 18.25 -27.20 -15.18
N GLU A 657 18.94 -28.20 -14.62
CA GLU A 657 20.41 -28.22 -14.51
C GLU A 657 21.11 -28.03 -15.87
N SER A 658 20.59 -28.68 -16.91
CA SER A 658 21.14 -28.58 -18.27
C SER A 658 21.09 -27.16 -18.85
N LEU A 659 20.03 -26.39 -18.54
CA LEU A 659 19.86 -25.01 -18.99
C LEU A 659 20.80 -24.07 -18.24
N VAL A 660 20.94 -24.25 -16.92
CA VAL A 660 21.88 -23.48 -16.10
C VAL A 660 23.31 -23.71 -16.59
N ALA A 661 23.69 -24.98 -16.82
CA ALA A 661 25.03 -25.36 -17.28
C ALA A 661 25.43 -24.75 -18.63
N GLN A 662 24.47 -24.53 -19.53
CA GLN A 662 24.69 -24.00 -20.88
C GLN A 662 24.56 -22.47 -20.97
N SER A 663 24.36 -21.78 -19.84
CA SER A 663 24.09 -20.34 -19.77
C SER A 663 25.18 -19.57 -19.03
N ASN A 664 25.13 -18.23 -19.10
CA ASN A 664 25.95 -17.35 -18.27
C ASN A 664 25.23 -16.92 -16.96
N LEU A 665 24.16 -17.62 -16.58
CA LEU A 665 23.29 -17.23 -15.46
C LEU A 665 24.06 -17.04 -14.16
N ARG A 666 25.05 -17.89 -13.85
CA ARG A 666 25.87 -17.76 -12.63
C ARG A 666 26.51 -16.38 -12.50
N ASP A 667 27.18 -15.92 -13.56
CA ASP A 667 27.95 -14.67 -13.51
C ASP A 667 27.02 -13.45 -13.54
N MET A 668 25.92 -13.55 -14.27
CA MET A 668 24.85 -12.56 -14.30
C MET A 668 24.14 -12.43 -12.94
N LEU A 669 23.83 -13.55 -12.30
CA LEU A 669 23.21 -13.61 -10.97
C LEU A 669 24.08 -12.93 -9.92
N LEU A 670 25.39 -13.18 -9.95
CA LEU A 670 26.31 -12.51 -9.01
C LEU A 670 26.30 -10.99 -9.21
N GLN A 671 26.25 -10.51 -10.44
CA GLN A 671 26.13 -9.08 -10.72
C GLN A 671 24.81 -8.51 -10.18
N CYS A 672 23.70 -9.23 -10.36
CA CYS A 672 22.39 -8.83 -9.80
C CYS A 672 22.41 -8.81 -8.25
N CYS A 673 23.07 -9.76 -7.58
CA CYS A 673 23.26 -9.74 -6.13
C CYS A 673 24.06 -8.51 -5.64
N MET A 674 24.86 -7.90 -6.52
CA MET A 674 25.68 -6.71 -6.24
C MET A 674 25.07 -5.40 -6.74
N ASP A 675 23.87 -5.42 -7.34
CA ASP A 675 23.26 -4.22 -7.93
C ASP A 675 22.92 -3.18 -6.87
N ASP A 676 23.00 -1.89 -7.21
CA ASP A 676 22.64 -0.80 -6.29
C ASP A 676 21.12 -0.78 -5.95
N THR A 677 20.29 -1.39 -6.80
CA THR A 677 18.83 -1.44 -6.66
C THR A 677 18.39 -2.57 -5.71
N ALA A 678 17.65 -2.24 -4.65
CA ALA A 678 17.21 -3.22 -3.65
C ALA A 678 16.36 -4.35 -4.24
N ASP A 679 15.38 -4.03 -5.10
CA ASP A 679 14.47 -5.03 -5.70
C ASP A 679 15.21 -6.07 -6.55
N ILE A 680 16.21 -5.63 -7.32
CA ILE A 680 17.06 -6.54 -8.10
C ILE A 680 17.84 -7.46 -7.16
N ARG A 681 18.43 -6.91 -6.08
CA ARG A 681 19.14 -7.75 -5.09
C ARG A 681 18.18 -8.74 -4.43
N GLN A 682 16.96 -8.32 -4.09
CA GLN A 682 15.96 -9.18 -3.45
C GLN A 682 15.65 -10.42 -4.31
N SER A 683 15.27 -10.23 -5.57
CA SER A 683 14.96 -11.33 -6.50
C SER A 683 16.20 -12.16 -6.87
N ALA A 684 17.37 -11.54 -6.94
CA ALA A 684 18.63 -12.26 -7.16
C ALA A 684 18.96 -13.22 -6.00
N HIS A 685 18.79 -12.80 -4.74
CA HIS A 685 19.04 -13.68 -3.61
C HIS A 685 18.00 -14.80 -3.50
N ALA A 686 16.76 -14.57 -3.91
CA ALA A 686 15.77 -15.63 -4.07
C ALA A 686 16.22 -16.70 -5.08
N LEU A 687 16.59 -16.29 -6.30
CA LEU A 687 17.11 -17.22 -7.31
C LEU A 687 18.38 -17.95 -6.84
N LEU A 688 19.26 -17.26 -6.09
CA LEU A 688 20.44 -17.89 -5.50
C LEU A 688 20.09 -19.04 -4.57
N GLY A 689 19.12 -18.85 -3.67
CA GLY A 689 18.69 -19.91 -2.75
C GLY A 689 18.02 -21.08 -3.47
N ASP A 690 17.19 -20.82 -4.48
CA ASP A 690 16.59 -21.89 -5.29
C ASP A 690 17.63 -22.70 -6.07
N LEU A 691 18.61 -22.03 -6.69
CA LEU A 691 19.72 -22.71 -7.38
C LEU A 691 20.60 -23.49 -6.40
N ALA A 692 20.80 -22.99 -5.18
CA ALA A 692 21.52 -23.70 -4.13
C ALA A 692 20.79 -25.00 -3.76
N ARG A 693 19.47 -24.94 -3.60
CA ARG A 693 18.63 -26.10 -3.27
C ARG A 693 18.68 -27.18 -4.35
N VAL A 694 18.64 -26.78 -5.63
CA VAL A 694 18.42 -27.67 -6.77
C VAL A 694 19.71 -28.11 -7.48
N CYS A 695 20.59 -27.18 -7.87
CA CYS A 695 21.79 -27.47 -8.64
C CYS A 695 23.03 -26.68 -8.14
N PRO A 696 23.46 -26.90 -6.87
CA PRO A 696 24.51 -26.12 -6.23
C PRO A 696 25.88 -26.25 -6.92
N VAL A 697 26.10 -27.33 -7.70
CA VAL A 697 27.33 -27.56 -8.46
C VAL A 697 27.69 -26.39 -9.38
N HIS A 698 26.68 -25.69 -9.91
CA HIS A 698 26.91 -24.54 -10.80
C HIS A 698 27.23 -23.25 -10.05
N LEU A 699 26.88 -23.15 -8.76
CA LEU A 699 27.24 -22.02 -7.90
C LEU A 699 28.64 -22.19 -7.31
N HIS A 700 29.07 -23.43 -7.11
CA HIS A 700 30.33 -23.80 -6.45
C HIS A 700 31.57 -23.03 -6.98
N PRO A 701 31.76 -22.80 -8.30
CA PRO A 701 32.91 -22.05 -8.82
C PRO A 701 33.05 -20.61 -8.30
N ARG A 702 31.97 -19.99 -7.81
CA ARG A 702 31.95 -18.64 -7.24
C ARG A 702 31.33 -18.60 -5.84
N LEU A 703 31.33 -19.73 -5.13
CA LEU A 703 30.67 -19.90 -3.83
C LEU A 703 31.10 -18.84 -2.80
N SER A 704 32.41 -18.61 -2.68
CA SER A 704 32.95 -17.61 -1.75
C SER A 704 32.41 -16.21 -2.02
N GLU A 705 32.27 -15.82 -3.30
CA GLU A 705 31.73 -14.50 -3.66
C GLU A 705 30.26 -14.38 -3.29
N PHE A 706 29.44 -15.39 -3.63
CA PHE A 706 28.02 -15.42 -3.26
C PHE A 706 27.80 -15.35 -1.74
N LEU A 707 28.51 -16.17 -0.98
CA LEU A 707 28.42 -16.19 0.48
C LEU A 707 28.80 -14.83 1.10
N ASN A 708 29.87 -14.21 0.62
CA ASN A 708 30.32 -12.92 1.11
C ASN A 708 29.32 -11.78 0.75
N ILE A 709 28.72 -11.80 -0.43
CA ILE A 709 27.74 -10.79 -0.85
C ILE A 709 26.44 -10.94 -0.08
N ALA A 710 25.92 -12.16 0.07
CA ALA A 710 24.71 -12.42 0.84
C ALA A 710 24.90 -12.04 2.31
N ALA A 711 26.04 -12.38 2.92
CA ALA A 711 26.32 -12.02 4.32
C ALA A 711 26.36 -10.50 4.55
N LYS A 712 26.80 -9.70 3.57
CA LYS A 712 26.79 -8.23 3.65
C LYS A 712 25.38 -7.64 3.71
N GLN A 713 24.39 -8.30 3.13
CA GLN A 713 23.00 -7.80 3.14
C GLN A 713 22.34 -7.91 4.53
N LEU A 714 22.95 -8.64 5.48
CA LEU A 714 22.40 -8.83 6.83
C LEU A 714 22.78 -7.70 7.81
N ASN A 715 23.44 -6.63 7.34
CA ASN A 715 23.94 -5.58 8.21
C ASN A 715 22.79 -4.81 8.91
N ALA A 716 22.69 -4.96 10.23
CA ALA A 716 21.57 -4.46 11.03
C ALA A 716 21.34 -2.94 10.96
N TYR A 717 22.38 -2.15 10.68
CA TYR A 717 22.28 -0.69 10.62
C TYR A 717 21.55 -0.17 9.36
N GLU A 718 21.40 -1.00 8.32
CA GLU A 718 20.81 -0.63 7.03
C GLU A 718 19.46 -1.34 6.77
N LEU A 719 18.95 -2.10 7.74
CA LEU A 719 17.78 -2.98 7.55
C LEU A 719 16.48 -2.23 7.27
N LYS A 720 16.29 -1.01 7.78
CA LYS A 720 14.98 -0.33 7.74
C LYS A 720 14.40 -0.22 6.31
N ASP A 721 15.27 -0.02 5.32
CA ASP A 721 14.88 0.13 3.91
C ASP A 721 15.23 -1.11 3.05
N THR A 722 15.78 -2.18 3.65
CA THR A 722 16.28 -3.36 2.91
C THR A 722 15.89 -4.70 3.54
N VAL A 723 14.89 -4.73 4.42
CA VAL A 723 14.42 -5.93 5.15
C VAL A 723 14.22 -7.13 4.22
N SER A 724 13.54 -6.92 3.09
CA SER A 724 13.20 -7.99 2.15
C SER A 724 14.42 -8.56 1.41
N VAL A 725 15.44 -7.73 1.16
CA VAL A 725 16.73 -8.17 0.61
C VAL A 725 17.46 -9.03 1.64
N ALA A 726 17.53 -8.55 2.89
CA ALA A 726 18.15 -9.29 3.98
C ALA A 726 17.45 -10.63 4.24
N ASN A 727 16.12 -10.68 4.13
CA ASN A 727 15.32 -11.89 4.28
C ASN A 727 15.75 -12.97 3.27
N ASN A 728 15.73 -12.64 1.98
CA ASN A 728 16.10 -13.59 0.91
C ASN A 728 17.60 -13.95 0.97
N ALA A 729 18.48 -13.00 1.31
CA ALA A 729 19.90 -13.28 1.49
C ALA A 729 20.15 -14.22 2.68
N CYS A 730 19.42 -14.03 3.78
CA CYS A 730 19.49 -14.90 4.96
C CYS A 730 19.07 -16.33 4.59
N TRP A 731 17.93 -16.47 3.91
CA TRP A 731 17.43 -17.77 3.46
C TRP A 731 18.41 -18.46 2.50
N ALA A 732 18.95 -17.74 1.50
CA ALA A 732 19.92 -18.28 0.54
C ALA A 732 21.22 -18.77 1.19
N ILE A 733 21.72 -18.10 2.23
CA ILE A 733 22.87 -18.57 3.02
C ILE A 733 22.55 -19.90 3.70
N GLY A 734 21.34 -20.04 4.26
CA GLY A 734 20.88 -21.28 4.89
C GLY A 734 20.83 -22.44 3.90
N GLU A 735 20.22 -22.23 2.73
CA GLU A 735 20.16 -23.25 1.65
C GLU A 735 21.56 -23.66 1.17
N LEU A 736 22.45 -22.68 0.96
CA LEU A 736 23.84 -22.96 0.59
C LEU A 736 24.56 -23.76 1.67
N ALA A 737 24.41 -23.39 2.95
CA ALA A 737 25.08 -24.06 4.07
C ALA A 737 24.81 -25.56 4.11
N VAL A 738 23.54 -25.96 3.95
CA VAL A 738 23.13 -27.37 3.95
C VAL A 738 23.77 -28.15 2.79
N LYS A 739 24.06 -27.49 1.67
CA LYS A 739 24.56 -28.12 0.45
C LYS A 739 26.08 -28.17 0.35
N VAL A 740 26.77 -27.11 0.80
CA VAL A 740 28.23 -26.99 0.71
C VAL A 740 28.95 -27.43 1.98
N GLY A 741 28.21 -27.66 3.06
CA GLY A 741 28.78 -28.20 4.28
C GLY A 741 29.81 -27.24 4.92
N PRO A 742 30.95 -27.77 5.43
CA PRO A 742 31.97 -26.97 6.13
C PRO A 742 32.57 -25.81 5.33
N GLU A 743 32.41 -25.79 4.01
CA GLU A 743 32.90 -24.69 3.16
C GLU A 743 32.24 -23.33 3.46
N VAL A 744 31.08 -23.32 4.16
CA VAL A 744 30.42 -22.08 4.63
C VAL A 744 31.15 -21.41 5.81
N SER A 745 32.08 -22.13 6.46
CA SER A 745 32.80 -21.68 7.67
C SER A 745 33.33 -20.23 7.64
N PRO A 746 33.91 -19.72 6.53
CA PRO A 746 34.50 -18.37 6.51
C PRO A 746 33.53 -17.22 6.83
N ILE A 747 32.23 -17.38 6.60
CA ILE A 747 31.23 -16.32 6.83
C ILE A 747 30.45 -16.47 8.13
N ILE A 748 30.55 -17.61 8.83
CA ILE A 748 29.66 -17.96 9.96
C ILE A 748 29.65 -16.89 11.04
N LEU A 749 30.83 -16.42 11.47
CA LEU A 749 30.92 -15.43 12.54
C LEU A 749 30.28 -14.10 12.15
N THR A 750 30.46 -13.66 10.90
CA THR A 750 29.84 -12.45 10.34
C THR A 750 28.31 -12.58 10.27
N VAL A 751 27.82 -13.75 9.88
CA VAL A 751 26.37 -14.02 9.85
C VAL A 751 25.81 -14.03 11.27
N ILE A 752 26.43 -14.74 12.21
CA ILE A 752 25.98 -14.76 13.62
C ILE A 752 25.94 -13.33 14.19
N SER A 753 26.99 -12.53 14.00
CA SER A 753 27.02 -11.15 14.50
C SER A 753 25.89 -10.28 13.94
N SER A 754 25.36 -10.64 12.78
CA SER A 754 24.27 -9.94 12.10
C SER A 754 22.88 -10.47 12.48
N LEU A 755 22.71 -11.78 12.62
CA LEU A 755 21.44 -12.42 12.96
C LEU A 755 21.04 -12.22 14.43
N VAL A 756 22.00 -12.12 15.35
CA VAL A 756 21.67 -11.97 16.78
C VAL A 756 20.89 -10.69 17.08
N PRO A 757 21.30 -9.50 16.60
CA PRO A 757 20.49 -8.29 16.73
C PRO A 757 19.09 -8.41 16.11
N ILE A 758 18.96 -9.07 14.96
CA ILE A 758 17.67 -9.28 14.29
C ILE A 758 16.73 -10.10 15.19
N LEU A 759 17.22 -11.22 15.74
CA LEU A 759 16.45 -12.08 16.66
C LEU A 759 16.11 -11.39 17.99
N GLN A 760 16.84 -10.33 18.38
CA GLN A 760 16.59 -9.56 19.60
C GLN A 760 15.52 -8.48 19.43
N SER A 761 15.27 -8.02 18.21
CA SER A 761 14.26 -6.99 17.94
C SER A 761 12.86 -7.56 18.11
N VAL A 762 12.11 -7.05 19.10
CA VAL A 762 10.72 -7.47 19.37
C VAL A 762 9.72 -6.50 18.73
N ASP A 763 10.15 -5.28 18.42
CA ASP A 763 9.32 -4.22 17.85
C ASP A 763 9.91 -3.73 16.51
N GLY A 764 9.15 -3.83 15.42
CA GLY A 764 9.42 -3.13 14.15
C GLY A 764 10.21 -3.89 13.06
N ILE A 765 10.57 -5.17 13.25
CA ILE A 765 11.18 -6.00 12.19
C ILE A 765 10.19 -7.06 11.68
N ASN A 766 10.19 -7.30 10.36
CA ASN A 766 9.30 -8.25 9.68
C ASN A 766 9.44 -9.68 10.25
N LYS A 767 8.30 -10.33 10.50
CA LYS A 767 8.22 -11.68 11.09
C LYS A 767 8.94 -12.74 10.25
N SER A 768 8.85 -12.67 8.93
CA SER A 768 9.52 -13.59 8.00
C SER A 768 11.04 -13.55 8.17
N LEU A 769 11.62 -12.36 8.35
CA LEU A 769 13.07 -12.22 8.56
C LEU A 769 13.52 -12.88 9.87
N ILE A 770 12.72 -12.82 10.92
CA ILE A 770 13.01 -13.48 12.21
C ILE A 770 12.99 -15.00 12.05
N GLU A 771 11.99 -15.53 11.35
CA GLU A 771 11.85 -16.97 11.08
C GLU A 771 13.05 -17.48 10.24
N ASN A 772 13.35 -16.82 9.12
CA ASN A 772 14.48 -17.17 8.25
C ASN A 772 15.82 -17.04 8.98
N SER A 773 16.00 -16.02 9.83
CA SER A 773 17.19 -15.88 10.67
C SER A 773 17.37 -17.06 11.62
N ALA A 774 16.28 -17.53 12.23
CA ALA A 774 16.32 -18.68 13.14
C ALA A 774 16.62 -19.98 12.38
N ILE A 775 16.04 -20.19 11.20
CA ILE A 775 16.30 -21.36 10.35
C ILE A 775 17.75 -21.38 9.89
N THR A 776 18.24 -20.28 9.33
CA THR A 776 19.61 -20.17 8.82
C THR A 776 20.65 -20.36 9.92
N LEU A 777 20.44 -19.77 11.11
CA LEU A 777 21.32 -19.98 12.25
C LEU A 777 21.37 -21.47 12.65
N GLY A 778 20.24 -22.16 12.63
CA GLY A 778 20.18 -23.59 12.89
C GLY A 778 20.89 -24.42 11.83
N ARG A 779 20.72 -24.12 10.54
CA ARG A 779 21.44 -24.79 9.45
C ARG A 779 22.97 -24.61 9.56
N LEU A 780 23.43 -23.41 9.90
CA LEU A 780 24.86 -23.15 10.16
C LEU A 780 25.36 -23.94 11.37
N ALA A 781 24.57 -23.99 12.45
CA ALA A 781 24.89 -24.75 13.66
C ALA A 781 24.90 -26.27 13.43
N TRP A 782 24.08 -26.75 12.49
CA TRP A 782 24.05 -28.16 12.11
C TRP A 782 25.31 -28.56 11.34
N VAL A 783 25.74 -27.71 10.42
CA VAL A 783 26.85 -27.97 9.51
C VAL A 783 28.22 -27.74 10.15
N CYS A 784 28.38 -26.69 10.95
CA CYS A 784 29.64 -26.34 11.63
C CYS A 784 29.42 -26.10 13.15
N PRO A 785 28.97 -27.11 13.91
CA PRO A 785 28.65 -26.95 15.33
C PRO A 785 29.84 -26.46 16.16
N GLU A 786 31.06 -26.86 15.83
CA GLU A 786 32.29 -26.44 16.50
C GLU A 786 32.58 -24.93 16.37
N VAL A 787 32.10 -24.28 15.30
CA VAL A 787 32.26 -22.84 15.09
C VAL A 787 31.14 -22.06 15.78
N VAL A 788 29.91 -22.57 15.74
CA VAL A 788 28.72 -21.87 16.28
C VAL A 788 28.57 -22.04 17.79
N ALA A 789 28.81 -23.26 18.32
CA ALA A 789 28.55 -23.61 19.71
C ALA A 789 29.29 -22.76 20.77
N PRO A 790 30.52 -22.26 20.55
CA PRO A 790 31.17 -21.34 21.48
C PRO A 790 30.40 -20.03 21.73
N HIS A 791 29.52 -19.63 20.80
CA HIS A 791 28.78 -18.36 20.86
C HIS A 791 27.34 -18.51 21.34
N MET A 792 26.87 -19.73 21.61
CA MET A 792 25.44 -20.00 21.86
C MET A 792 24.88 -19.21 23.05
N GLU A 793 25.67 -18.94 24.10
CA GLU A 793 25.21 -18.19 25.28
C GLU A 793 24.68 -16.80 24.92
N HIS A 794 25.13 -16.21 23.82
CA HIS A 794 24.73 -14.86 23.40
C HIS A 794 23.36 -14.80 22.73
N PHE A 795 22.89 -15.91 22.15
CA PHE A 795 21.70 -15.91 21.29
C PHE A 795 20.66 -16.97 21.60
N MET A 796 21.01 -18.01 22.37
CA MET A 796 20.16 -19.19 22.58
C MET A 796 18.74 -18.85 23.05
N GLN A 797 18.60 -17.88 23.96
CA GLN A 797 17.28 -17.45 24.46
C GLN A 797 16.39 -16.86 23.35
N TYR A 798 16.92 -15.91 22.59
CA TYR A 798 16.21 -15.24 21.50
C TYR A 798 15.91 -16.22 20.37
N TRP A 799 16.89 -17.05 20.03
CA TRP A 799 16.74 -18.07 19.01
C TRP A 799 15.68 -19.11 19.35
N CYS A 800 15.69 -19.66 20.57
CA CYS A 800 14.65 -20.60 21.01
C CYS A 800 13.25 -19.96 21.02
N THR A 801 13.15 -18.67 21.29
CA THR A 801 11.88 -17.93 21.22
C THR A 801 11.38 -17.84 19.78
N ALA A 802 12.25 -17.49 18.83
CA ALA A 802 11.94 -17.47 17.40
C ALA A 802 11.57 -18.87 16.86
N LEU A 803 12.29 -19.92 17.26
CA LEU A 803 12.00 -21.31 16.86
C LEU A 803 10.59 -21.78 17.26
N CYS A 804 9.98 -21.19 18.29
CA CYS A 804 8.62 -21.52 18.70
C CYS A 804 7.56 -21.04 17.71
N MET A 805 7.88 -20.04 16.88
CA MET A 805 6.95 -19.42 15.93
C MET A 805 6.94 -20.12 14.57
N ILE A 806 7.96 -20.93 14.28
CA ILE A 806 8.11 -21.62 12.99
C ILE A 806 7.13 -22.80 12.92
N ARG A 807 6.50 -22.97 11.75
CA ARG A 807 5.62 -24.11 11.43
C ARG A 807 6.37 -25.44 11.36
N ASP A 808 5.69 -26.55 11.61
CA ASP A 808 6.31 -27.87 11.63
C ASP A 808 6.58 -28.39 10.21
N ASP A 809 7.71 -28.01 9.63
CA ASP A 809 8.18 -28.42 8.30
C ASP A 809 9.67 -28.84 8.29
N ILE A 810 10.21 -29.10 7.10
CA ILE A 810 11.60 -29.54 6.91
C ILE A 810 12.59 -28.46 7.37
N GLU A 811 12.26 -27.17 7.21
CA GLU A 811 13.14 -26.07 7.61
C GLU A 811 13.24 -25.97 9.13
N LYS A 812 12.13 -26.19 9.84
CA LYS A 812 12.14 -26.34 11.30
C LYS A 812 12.93 -27.58 11.72
N GLU A 813 12.80 -28.70 11.01
CA GLU A 813 13.62 -29.89 11.32
C GLU A 813 15.12 -29.58 11.21
N ASP A 814 15.57 -28.90 10.14
CA ASP A 814 16.96 -28.48 9.96
C ASP A 814 17.44 -27.59 11.12
N ALA A 815 16.61 -26.62 11.52
CA ALA A 815 16.96 -25.69 12.58
C ALA A 815 17.18 -26.41 13.92
N PHE A 816 16.33 -27.40 14.22
CA PHE A 816 16.42 -28.19 15.44
C PHE A 816 17.56 -29.24 15.40
N ARG A 817 17.92 -29.78 14.22
CA ARG A 817 19.17 -30.56 14.06
C ARG A 817 20.38 -29.71 14.45
N GLY A 818 20.38 -28.44 14.07
CA GLY A 818 21.38 -27.46 14.50
C GLY A 818 21.44 -27.27 16.00
N LEU A 819 20.27 -27.09 16.63
CA LEU A 819 20.17 -26.94 18.08
C LEU A 819 20.76 -28.17 18.80
N CYS A 820 20.40 -29.37 18.37
CA CYS A 820 20.90 -30.61 18.93
C CYS A 820 22.42 -30.78 18.71
N ALA A 821 22.93 -30.49 17.51
CA ALA A 821 24.36 -30.57 17.19
C ALA A 821 25.18 -29.58 18.02
N MET A 822 24.69 -28.35 18.17
CA MET A 822 25.33 -27.28 18.93
C MET A 822 25.41 -27.62 20.42
N VAL A 823 24.30 -28.09 21.01
CA VAL A 823 24.27 -28.55 22.41
C VAL A 823 25.20 -29.72 22.62
N ARG A 824 25.25 -30.68 21.69
CA ARG A 824 26.17 -31.84 21.79
C ARG A 824 27.63 -31.40 21.80
N SER A 825 27.97 -30.34 21.05
CA SER A 825 29.32 -29.79 20.97
C SER A 825 29.73 -28.98 22.21
N ASN A 826 28.81 -28.22 22.81
CA ASN A 826 29.06 -27.48 24.07
C ASN A 826 27.82 -27.50 24.99
N PRO A 827 27.60 -28.60 25.75
CA PRO A 827 26.43 -28.75 26.61
C PRO A 827 26.32 -27.69 27.72
N SER A 828 27.47 -27.24 28.25
CA SER A 828 27.55 -26.23 29.30
C SER A 828 26.99 -24.87 28.86
N GLY A 829 27.17 -24.49 27.59
CA GLY A 829 26.69 -23.20 27.07
C GLY A 829 25.17 -23.09 27.04
N GLY A 830 24.44 -24.20 26.93
CA GLY A 830 22.97 -24.19 26.86
C GLY A 830 22.26 -24.17 28.22
N VAL A 831 22.96 -24.44 29.33
CA VAL A 831 22.33 -24.65 30.66
C VAL A 831 21.46 -23.46 31.10
N LYS A 832 21.96 -22.24 30.95
CA LYS A 832 21.24 -21.02 31.34
C LYS A 832 19.95 -20.80 30.55
N SER A 833 19.87 -21.37 29.35
CA SER A 833 18.73 -21.24 28.43
C SER A 833 17.88 -22.51 28.36
N LEU A 834 18.05 -23.47 29.28
CA LEU A 834 17.37 -24.76 29.24
C LEU A 834 15.84 -24.63 29.20
N THR A 835 15.27 -23.67 29.94
CA THR A 835 13.82 -23.42 29.95
C THR A 835 13.31 -22.96 28.58
N PHE A 836 14.09 -22.16 27.85
CA PHE A 836 13.75 -21.72 26.49
C PHE A 836 13.88 -22.87 25.49
N MET A 837 14.92 -23.69 25.60
CA MET A 837 15.05 -24.91 24.77
C MET A 837 13.86 -25.86 24.98
N CYS A 838 13.42 -26.04 26.24
CA CYS A 838 12.25 -26.86 26.56
C CYS A 838 10.97 -26.33 25.90
N LYS A 839 10.76 -25.00 25.91
CA LYS A 839 9.65 -24.36 25.19
C LYS A 839 9.75 -24.61 23.68
N ALA A 840 10.94 -24.47 23.09
CA ALA A 840 11.17 -24.74 21.68
C ALA A 840 10.85 -26.20 21.31
N PHE A 841 11.34 -27.19 22.08
CA PHE A 841 11.02 -28.60 21.83
C PHE A 841 9.52 -28.93 22.02
N ALA A 842 8.84 -28.23 22.94
CA ALA A 842 7.40 -28.35 23.15
C ALA A 842 6.55 -27.64 22.07
N SER A 843 7.14 -26.76 21.26
CA SER A 843 6.42 -26.06 20.18
C SER A 843 5.99 -27.01 19.07
N TRP A 844 6.73 -28.10 18.87
CA TRP A 844 6.38 -29.15 17.91
C TRP A 844 5.04 -29.79 18.24
N HIS A 845 4.16 -29.90 17.24
CA HIS A 845 3.01 -30.79 17.29
C HIS A 845 3.51 -32.23 17.06
N GLU A 846 4.21 -32.47 15.95
CA GLU A 846 4.78 -33.76 15.59
C GLU A 846 6.16 -33.60 14.92
N ILE A 847 7.15 -34.40 15.35
CA ILE A 847 8.44 -34.50 14.65
C ILE A 847 8.39 -35.74 13.75
N ARG A 848 8.41 -35.55 12.43
CA ARG A 848 8.32 -36.66 11.45
C ARG A 848 9.64 -37.42 11.36
N SER A 849 10.76 -36.73 11.43
CA SER A 849 12.09 -37.35 11.47
C SER A 849 12.34 -38.10 12.78
N LYS A 850 12.42 -39.44 12.69
CA LYS A 850 12.79 -40.30 13.82
C LYS A 850 14.18 -39.98 14.37
N ASP A 851 15.11 -39.61 13.50
CA ASP A 851 16.47 -39.26 13.90
C ASP A 851 16.45 -38.00 14.77
N LEU A 852 15.75 -36.95 14.32
CA LEU A 852 15.64 -35.72 15.09
C LEU A 852 14.90 -35.95 16.41
N HIS A 853 13.82 -36.73 16.41
CA HIS A 853 13.12 -37.09 17.65
C HIS A 853 14.08 -37.74 18.67
N ASN A 854 14.91 -38.69 18.22
CA ASN A 854 15.90 -39.34 19.06
C ASN A 854 16.97 -38.36 19.57
N GLU A 855 17.43 -37.43 18.73
CA GLU A 855 18.41 -36.41 19.14
C GLU A 855 17.85 -35.45 20.19
N VAL A 856 16.58 -35.03 20.05
CA VAL A 856 15.87 -34.22 21.06
C VAL A 856 15.78 -34.98 22.38
N CYS A 857 15.39 -36.26 22.35
CA CYS A 857 15.34 -37.12 23.52
C CYS A 857 16.72 -37.26 24.19
N GLN A 858 17.80 -37.41 23.41
CA GLN A 858 19.16 -37.49 23.93
C GLN A 858 19.61 -36.19 24.60
N VAL A 859 19.30 -35.04 24.01
CA VAL A 859 19.62 -33.71 24.57
C VAL A 859 18.92 -33.51 25.91
N LEU A 860 17.60 -33.76 25.98
CA LEU A 860 16.83 -33.58 27.21
C LEU A 860 17.29 -34.56 28.31
N ASN A 861 17.50 -35.83 27.99
CA ASN A 861 18.04 -36.81 28.95
C ASN A 861 19.46 -36.46 29.40
N GLY A 862 20.30 -35.92 28.50
CA GLY A 862 21.63 -35.43 28.82
C GLY A 862 21.61 -34.30 29.85
N TYR A 863 20.72 -33.32 29.68
CA TYR A 863 20.53 -32.25 30.67
C TYR A 863 19.97 -32.76 32.00
N LYS A 864 19.01 -33.70 31.98
CA LYS A 864 18.50 -34.34 33.21
C LYS A 864 19.59 -35.06 33.99
N GLN A 865 20.46 -35.80 33.31
CA GLN A 865 21.60 -36.46 33.92
C GLN A 865 22.64 -35.46 34.46
N MET A 866 22.90 -34.40 33.71
CA MET A 866 23.90 -33.39 34.08
C MET A 866 23.47 -32.54 35.29
N LEU A 867 22.19 -32.17 35.40
CA LEU A 867 21.65 -31.37 36.50
C LEU A 867 21.32 -32.21 37.75
N GLY A 868 21.01 -33.50 37.58
CA GLY A 868 20.46 -34.34 38.63
C GLY A 868 18.96 -34.10 38.86
N ASN A 869 18.29 -35.06 39.50
CA ASN A 869 16.82 -35.08 39.60
C ASN A 869 16.24 -33.84 40.29
N GLU A 870 16.83 -33.36 41.40
CA GLU A 870 16.28 -32.21 42.14
C GLU A 870 16.33 -30.91 41.34
N ALA A 871 17.47 -30.60 40.71
CA ALA A 871 17.62 -29.40 39.89
C ALA A 871 16.84 -29.49 38.56
N TRP A 872 16.69 -30.69 38.00
CA TRP A 872 15.82 -30.92 36.84
C TRP A 872 14.35 -30.64 37.16
N GLU A 873 13.83 -31.20 38.25
CA GLU A 873 12.44 -30.97 38.69
C GLU A 873 12.20 -29.49 39.00
N GLN A 874 13.17 -28.81 39.63
CA GLN A 874 13.10 -27.37 39.85
C GLN A 874 13.04 -26.60 38.52
N CYS A 875 13.84 -26.97 37.52
CA CYS A 875 13.81 -26.36 36.19
C CYS A 875 12.45 -26.59 35.50
N MET A 876 11.94 -27.83 35.51
CA MET A 876 10.64 -28.16 34.90
C MET A 876 9.49 -27.41 35.57
N SER A 877 9.55 -27.17 36.89
CA SER A 877 8.52 -26.43 37.63
C SER A 877 8.35 -24.98 37.18
N THR A 878 9.36 -24.40 36.51
CA THR A 878 9.29 -23.03 35.95
C THR A 878 8.56 -22.95 34.60
N LEU A 879 8.27 -24.09 33.97
CA LEU A 879 7.55 -24.18 32.70
C LEU A 879 6.03 -24.18 32.94
N GLY A 880 5.27 -23.61 31.99
CA GLY A 880 3.80 -23.67 32.04
C GLY A 880 3.27 -25.10 31.87
N PRO A 881 2.05 -25.40 32.36
CA PRO A 881 1.51 -26.77 32.39
C PRO A 881 1.42 -27.41 31.00
N ASN A 882 1.01 -26.64 29.97
CA ASN A 882 0.94 -27.12 28.58
C ASN A 882 2.31 -27.54 28.04
N VAL A 883 3.38 -26.81 28.39
CA VAL A 883 4.74 -27.12 27.95
C VAL A 883 5.21 -28.42 28.60
N GLN A 884 4.98 -28.58 29.91
CA GLN A 884 5.33 -29.82 30.62
C GLN A 884 4.60 -31.04 30.04
N GLU A 885 3.31 -30.91 29.74
CA GLU A 885 2.53 -31.98 29.12
C GLU A 885 3.09 -32.39 27.75
N ARG A 886 3.37 -31.40 26.90
CA ARG A 886 3.94 -31.65 25.57
C ARG A 886 5.33 -32.28 25.62
N LEU A 887 6.13 -32.02 26.66
CA LEU A 887 7.46 -32.62 26.83
C LEU A 887 7.41 -34.10 27.21
N LYS A 888 6.31 -34.59 27.81
CA LYS A 888 6.16 -36.01 28.19
C LYS A 888 6.30 -36.97 27.01
N LYS A 889 6.02 -36.50 25.78
CA LYS A 889 6.18 -37.32 24.55
C LYS A 889 7.64 -37.71 24.28
N TYR A 890 8.60 -37.03 24.90
CA TYR A 890 10.03 -37.34 24.82
C TYR A 890 10.52 -38.23 25.98
N GLN A 891 9.62 -38.69 26.87
CA GLN A 891 9.92 -39.58 28.00
C GLN A 891 10.94 -39.03 29.01
N VAL A 892 10.91 -37.72 29.27
CA VAL A 892 11.89 -37.01 30.13
C VAL A 892 11.26 -36.41 31.37
#